data_AF-A0A2I4CU01-F1
#
_entry.id   AF-A0A2I4CU01-F1
#
_cell.length_a   1.000
_cell.length_b   1.000
_cell.length_c   1.000
_cell.angle_alpha   90.00
_cell.angle_beta   90.00
_cell.angle_gamma   90.00
#
_symmetry.space_group_name_H-M   'P 1'
#
loop_
_entity.id
_entity.type
_entity.pdbx_description
1 polymer ?
#
loop_
_entity_poly.entity_id
_entity_poly.type
_entity_poly.pdbx_seq_one_letter_code
_entity_poly.pdbx_strand_id
1 'polypeptide(L)'
;MGEIEGSYRVLQTPGTRLGAQFNAGISTLEPGQSLSGNMVVSGSKSHGRGLQVRVQGLDDSQEFFDLDPKSLGQTLLSEVFHRGNLIESDYFGLEFQNMQMNWVWLEPTKPVAKQVRRPANTLLRLSVKFFPPDPGQLQEEYTRYLFSLQMKRDLMEGRLICTEKTGALLASHLVQSEIGDYDDVADMDFLRTNKLLPYQDKVQEKIMELHRIHLGQTPAESDFQILEIARKLEMYGVRFHPAADREGTKINLAVAHMGLQVFQGNTKINTFNWSKIRKLSFKRKRFLIKLYTEVHGPYQDILEFMMASRDQCKNFWKICVEYHSFFRLFDQPVPKSKAILFTRGSSFRYSGRTQKQLVEYVRENGAKRTPYQRRNSKVRMSARSFTNDVPKQNLSFSDSPRDLGFPPSIAECFSPVHTSRLLPRTELPHQPLPVSPLSQSSAPPQQPLQSPPQATRPPSPPKEDPAKAASPSHFSFQDSVVDNPQLSPLASKDSLCLSPSFQLSTLSLPSQAPSPLHSPILSEVGSTARLEEEEEGRRKRYPTDKAYFIAKEILTTERTYLKDLEVITVWFRSAVIKENAMPEGLMTLLFSNIDPIYEFHRGFLKELDQRLALWEGRSNAHVKGDYQRIGDVMLKNMSALKEFTSYLQKHDEVLTELEKASKRLKKLETVYKEFELQKVCYLPLNTFLLKPIQRLMHYKLILERLCKHYSPAHRDYRDCKEALKEVAEIATQLQSSLIRLENFQKLTELQRDLIAIENLTAPGREFIREGCLYKLTKKGLQQRMFFLFSDMLLYTSKGVTATNQFKVHGQLPLHGMIVEESENEWSVPHCFTIYSAQRTIVVAASSKVEMGKWIEDLNMAIDLAKKSQEKPSVFLDSGLTDHSNRSSDEVSLEQESEDDMSSSRTSLDKQTHHRANTTMHVCWHRNTSVSMSDHSLAVENQLSGYLLRKFKNSNGWQKLWVVFTNFCLFFYKTHQDDFPLASLPLLGYTVSTPDEGDGIHKEYVFKLQFKSHVYFFRAESEYTFERWMEVIKSAASTTGRMSLLIPKGGPVEMNGK
;
A
#
# COMPACT_ATOMS: atom_id res chain seq x y z
N MET A 1 -8.83 4.13 20.83
CA MET A 1 -8.64 2.67 20.61
C MET A 1 -8.77 1.96 21.96
N GLY A 2 -9.46 0.81 22.06
CA GLY A 2 -9.80 0.21 23.37
C GLY A 2 -8.66 -0.59 24.01
N GLU A 3 -8.52 -0.50 25.34
CA GLU A 3 -7.66 -1.40 26.12
C GLU A 3 -8.22 -2.83 26.12
N ILE A 4 -7.37 -3.84 25.89
CA ILE A 4 -7.76 -5.26 25.99
C ILE A 4 -7.83 -5.66 27.48
N GLU A 5 -8.95 -5.39 28.14
CA GLU A 5 -9.11 -5.67 29.57
C GLU A 5 -9.17 -7.17 29.90
N GLY A 6 -8.10 -7.67 30.52
CA GLY A 6 -7.95 -9.05 31.02
C GLY A 6 -8.77 -9.40 32.27
N SER A 7 -10.08 -9.14 32.25
CA SER A 7 -11.03 -9.48 33.33
C SER A 7 -11.70 -10.86 33.16
N TYR A 8 -11.84 -11.59 34.27
CA TYR A 8 -12.57 -12.86 34.38
C TYR A 8 -14.01 -12.62 34.86
N ARG A 9 -14.99 -13.40 34.39
CA ARG A 9 -16.31 -13.58 35.04
C ARG A 9 -16.57 -15.06 35.31
N VAL A 10 -17.35 -15.32 36.36
CA VAL A 10 -17.77 -16.66 36.81
C VAL A 10 -19.29 -16.76 36.65
N LEU A 11 -19.79 -17.91 36.22
CA LEU A 11 -21.21 -18.27 36.31
C LEU A 11 -21.43 -19.10 37.58
N GLN A 12 -22.53 -18.85 38.27
CA GLN A 12 -22.87 -19.50 39.54
C GLN A 12 -23.57 -20.85 39.32
N THR A 13 -23.34 -21.79 40.23
CA THR A 13 -24.24 -22.92 40.55
C THR A 13 -24.28 -23.10 42.09
N PRO A 14 -25.38 -23.60 42.69
CA PRO A 14 -25.62 -23.55 44.14
C PRO A 14 -25.25 -24.84 44.91
N GLY A 15 -25.08 -24.72 46.24
CA GLY A 15 -24.89 -25.83 47.20
C GLY A 15 -23.43 -26.36 47.28
N THR A 16 -22.87 -26.79 48.43
CA THR A 16 -23.41 -27.07 49.79
C THR A 16 -22.32 -26.85 50.86
N ARG A 17 -22.67 -26.88 52.16
CA ARG A 17 -21.84 -26.54 53.34
C ARG A 17 -20.74 -27.55 53.71
N LEU A 18 -19.66 -27.05 54.36
CA LEU A 18 -19.16 -27.35 55.74
C LEU A 18 -17.75 -26.72 55.88
N GLY A 19 -17.47 -25.81 56.84
CA GLY A 19 -16.97 -26.08 58.22
C GLY A 19 -15.43 -26.05 58.25
N ALA A 20 -14.68 -25.37 59.14
CA ALA A 20 -14.97 -24.47 60.27
C ALA A 20 -13.88 -23.33 60.35
N GLN A 21 -14.08 -22.20 61.04
CA GLN A 21 -13.49 -21.82 62.37
C GLN A 21 -12.00 -22.22 62.59
N PHE A 22 -11.09 -21.39 63.14
CA PHE A 22 -11.19 -20.06 63.76
C PHE A 22 -9.86 -19.26 63.63
N ASN A 23 -9.95 -17.94 63.79
CA ASN A 23 -9.12 -16.96 64.54
C ASN A 23 -7.92 -17.47 65.41
N ALA A 24 -6.94 -16.65 65.81
CA ALA A 24 -6.49 -15.28 65.45
C ALA A 24 -5.11 -14.99 66.13
N GLY A 25 -4.46 -13.85 65.83
CA GLY A 25 -3.27 -13.40 66.59
C GLY A 25 -2.58 -12.15 66.02
N ILE A 26 -2.61 -11.04 66.78
CA ILE A 26 -1.91 -9.76 66.49
C ILE A 26 -1.23 -9.28 67.77
N SER A 27 0.07 -8.94 67.73
CA SER A 27 0.77 -7.91 68.55
C SER A 27 2.28 -7.92 68.24
N THR A 28 2.85 -6.87 67.63
CA THR A 28 3.55 -5.71 68.25
C THR A 28 4.86 -6.03 69.00
N LEU A 29 6.00 -5.47 68.55
CA LEU A 29 6.68 -4.34 69.21
C LEU A 29 7.97 -3.92 68.46
N GLU A 30 8.42 -2.69 68.74
CA GLU A 30 9.67 -2.02 68.31
C GLU A 30 10.24 -1.28 69.56
N PRO A 31 11.41 -0.59 69.54
CA PRO A 31 12.66 -0.84 68.79
C PRO A 31 13.96 -0.69 69.65
N GLY A 32 15.07 -1.28 69.18
CA GLY A 32 16.45 -0.73 69.29
C GLY A 32 17.20 -0.63 70.64
N GLN A 33 18.48 -1.06 70.66
CA GLN A 33 19.49 -0.55 71.61
C GLN A 33 20.94 -0.81 71.16
N SER A 34 21.89 -0.01 71.69
CA SER A 34 23.33 0.00 71.41
C SER A 34 24.08 0.82 72.49
N LEU A 35 25.40 1.07 72.51
CA LEU A 35 26.47 0.87 71.52
C LEU A 35 27.86 0.68 72.22
N SER A 36 28.52 -0.46 72.04
CA SER A 36 29.92 -0.70 72.48
C SER A 36 30.49 -1.94 71.76
N GLY A 37 31.70 -2.00 71.21
CA GLY A 37 32.88 -1.12 71.33
C GLY A 37 34.03 -1.88 72.03
N ASN A 38 35.24 -2.07 71.47
CA ASN A 38 35.82 -1.53 70.24
C ASN A 38 36.85 -2.46 69.57
N MET A 39 36.94 -2.33 68.23
CA MET A 39 38.14 -2.43 67.38
C MET A 39 39.16 -3.58 67.55
N VAL A 40 39.11 -4.52 66.61
CA VAL A 40 40.25 -4.73 65.67
C VAL A 40 39.67 -4.62 64.25
N VAL A 41 40.33 -3.89 63.34
CA VAL A 41 39.79 -3.55 62.01
C VAL A 41 40.86 -3.75 60.93
N SER A 42 40.39 -4.16 59.74
CA SER A 42 41.12 -4.36 58.47
C SER A 42 41.72 -5.78 58.28
N GLY A 43 41.26 -6.59 57.30
CA GLY A 43 40.03 -6.41 56.51
C GLY A 43 39.94 -7.26 55.25
N SER A 44 38.96 -8.17 55.19
CA SER A 44 38.34 -8.60 53.94
C SER A 44 36.86 -8.91 54.16
N LYS A 45 36.01 -8.66 53.16
CA LYS A 45 34.56 -8.81 53.27
C LYS A 45 34.17 -10.24 52.86
N SER A 46 33.31 -10.90 53.64
CA SER A 46 32.62 -12.10 53.19
C SER A 46 31.58 -11.74 52.12
N HIS A 47 32.02 -11.63 50.87
CA HIS A 47 31.17 -11.28 49.74
C HIS A 47 29.98 -12.25 49.64
N GLY A 48 28.76 -11.70 49.56
CA GLY A 48 27.59 -12.46 49.14
C GLY A 48 27.84 -12.99 47.73
N ARG A 49 27.70 -14.30 47.53
CA ARG A 49 28.03 -14.96 46.25
C ARG A 49 27.11 -14.42 45.15
N GLY A 50 27.69 -13.71 44.19
CA GLY A 50 26.98 -13.22 43.02
C GLY A 50 26.38 -14.36 42.20
N LEU A 51 25.21 -14.10 41.61
CA LEU A 51 24.57 -14.99 40.66
C LEU A 51 25.11 -14.65 39.25
N GLN A 52 26.23 -15.28 38.89
CA GLN A 52 26.72 -15.21 37.52
C GLN A 52 25.74 -15.91 36.57
N VAL A 53 25.41 -15.27 35.45
CA VAL A 53 24.52 -15.78 34.40
C VAL A 53 25.23 -15.68 33.05
N ARG A 54 25.09 -16.70 32.20
CA ARG A 54 25.68 -16.74 30.86
C ARG A 54 24.66 -16.37 29.80
N VAL A 55 25.00 -15.40 28.96
CA VAL A 55 24.18 -14.92 27.84
C VAL A 55 24.94 -15.15 26.53
N GLN A 56 24.28 -15.78 25.56
CA GLN A 56 24.77 -15.91 24.18
C GLN A 56 24.17 -14.80 23.30
N GLY A 57 24.99 -14.14 22.49
CA GLY A 57 24.59 -13.13 21.51
C GLY A 57 23.84 -13.71 20.30
N LEU A 58 23.63 -12.88 19.29
CA LEU A 58 23.15 -13.31 17.96
C LEU A 58 24.31 -13.66 17.02
N ASP A 59 25.50 -13.16 17.31
CA ASP A 59 26.81 -13.52 16.73
C ASP A 59 27.44 -14.75 17.40
N ASP A 60 26.63 -15.50 18.15
CA ASP A 60 26.97 -16.66 18.99
C ASP A 60 28.07 -16.46 20.06
N SER A 61 28.57 -15.23 20.24
CA SER A 61 29.44 -14.80 21.34
C SER A 61 28.81 -15.11 22.71
N GLN A 62 29.62 -15.31 23.75
CA GLN A 62 29.13 -15.62 25.11
C GLN A 62 29.73 -14.66 26.14
N GLU A 63 28.87 -13.86 26.77
CA GLU A 63 29.23 -12.96 27.87
C GLU A 63 28.66 -13.46 29.21
N PHE A 64 29.33 -13.08 30.30
CA PHE A 64 28.93 -13.38 31.67
C PHE A 64 28.51 -12.09 32.41
N PHE A 65 27.43 -12.20 33.18
CA PHE A 65 26.78 -11.11 33.91
C PHE A 65 26.60 -11.50 35.37
N ASP A 66 27.16 -10.72 36.30
CA ASP A 66 27.16 -11.00 37.73
C ASP A 66 26.04 -10.24 38.45
N LEU A 67 24.96 -10.95 38.80
CA LEU A 67 23.74 -10.36 39.36
C LEU A 67 23.63 -10.57 40.88
N ASP A 68 22.84 -9.73 41.57
CA ASP A 68 22.28 -10.12 42.88
C ASP A 68 21.26 -11.27 42.66
N PRO A 69 21.21 -12.32 43.51
CA PRO A 69 20.18 -13.36 43.45
C PRO A 69 18.72 -12.86 43.46
N LYS A 70 18.47 -11.63 43.89
CA LYS A 70 17.17 -10.92 43.88
C LYS A 70 16.92 -10.11 42.61
N SER A 71 17.93 -9.85 41.77
CA SER A 71 17.83 -9.00 40.57
C SER A 71 16.71 -9.45 39.63
N LEU A 72 15.96 -8.47 39.15
CA LEU A 72 14.86 -8.67 38.21
C LEU A 72 15.38 -8.99 36.79
N GLY A 73 14.58 -9.66 35.98
CA GLY A 73 14.90 -9.91 34.57
C GLY A 73 15.15 -8.61 33.79
N GLN A 74 14.52 -7.51 34.18
CA GLN A 74 14.76 -6.18 33.61
C GLN A 74 16.21 -5.70 33.85
N THR A 75 16.83 -6.03 34.99
CA THR A 75 18.21 -5.65 35.29
C THR A 75 19.16 -6.30 34.29
N LEU A 76 19.06 -7.63 34.12
CA LEU A 76 19.88 -8.38 33.16
C LEU A 76 19.63 -7.93 31.71
N LEU A 77 18.37 -7.68 31.32
CA LEU A 77 18.04 -7.16 30.00
C LEU A 77 18.70 -5.80 29.75
N SER A 78 18.59 -4.87 30.69
CA SER A 78 19.21 -3.55 30.61
C SER A 78 20.75 -3.63 30.57
N GLU A 79 21.38 -4.52 31.34
CA GLU A 79 22.83 -4.74 31.28
C GLU A 79 23.30 -5.31 29.94
N VAL A 80 22.61 -6.32 29.40
CA VAL A 80 22.90 -6.92 28.09
C VAL A 80 22.78 -5.89 26.98
N PHE A 81 21.67 -5.13 26.94
CA PHE A 81 21.45 -4.11 25.92
C PHE A 81 22.43 -2.94 26.05
N HIS A 82 22.82 -2.57 27.27
CA HIS A 82 23.81 -1.51 27.51
C HIS A 82 25.22 -1.93 27.07
N ARG A 83 25.68 -3.14 27.42
CA ARG A 83 26.99 -3.67 26.93
C ARG A 83 27.01 -3.88 25.41
N GLY A 84 25.87 -4.24 24.82
CA GLY A 84 25.70 -4.31 23.37
C GLY A 84 25.57 -2.95 22.69
N ASN A 85 25.47 -1.83 23.42
CA ASN A 85 25.19 -0.48 22.90
C ASN A 85 23.91 -0.39 22.03
N LEU A 86 22.92 -1.24 22.29
CA LEU A 86 21.78 -1.49 21.40
C LEU A 86 20.66 -0.47 21.64
N ILE A 87 20.45 0.46 20.72
CA ILE A 87 19.50 1.58 20.91
C ILE A 87 18.05 1.11 20.71
N GLU A 88 17.81 0.31 19.66
CA GLU A 88 16.50 -0.28 19.33
C GLU A 88 16.16 -1.55 20.13
N SER A 89 16.61 -1.61 21.40
CA SER A 89 16.59 -2.80 22.26
C SER A 89 15.23 -3.50 22.42
N ASP A 90 14.12 -2.78 22.33
CA ASP A 90 12.78 -3.32 22.58
C ASP A 90 12.34 -4.37 21.54
N TYR A 91 12.96 -4.41 20.35
CA TYR A 91 12.74 -5.50 19.36
C TYR A 91 13.26 -6.86 19.85
N PHE A 92 14.09 -6.91 20.89
CA PHE A 92 14.85 -8.10 21.31
C PHE A 92 14.40 -8.62 22.69
N GLY A 93 14.82 -9.84 23.01
CA GLY A 93 14.65 -10.42 24.33
C GLY A 93 15.65 -11.54 24.61
N LEU A 94 15.65 -12.01 25.86
CA LEU A 94 16.39 -13.20 26.28
C LEU A 94 15.44 -14.39 26.38
N GLU A 95 15.74 -15.47 25.66
CA GLU A 95 15.04 -16.76 25.77
C GLU A 95 15.92 -17.83 26.45
N PHE A 96 15.30 -18.73 27.21
CA PHE A 96 15.97 -19.87 27.85
C PHE A 96 15.09 -21.12 27.78
N GLN A 97 15.71 -22.30 27.83
CA GLN A 97 14.97 -23.56 27.88
C GLN A 97 14.42 -23.82 29.29
N ASN A 98 13.13 -24.14 29.38
CA ASN A 98 12.49 -24.55 30.63
C ASN A 98 12.69 -26.05 30.92
N MET A 99 12.12 -26.54 32.04
CA MET A 99 12.19 -27.97 32.42
C MET A 99 11.57 -28.95 31.41
N GLN A 100 10.83 -28.46 30.43
CA GLN A 100 10.22 -29.24 29.35
C GLN A 100 10.94 -29.01 28.01
N MET A 101 12.17 -28.48 28.02
CA MET A 101 12.96 -28.09 26.84
C MET A 101 12.27 -27.12 25.87
N ASN A 102 11.23 -26.41 26.33
CA ASN A 102 10.58 -25.36 25.54
C ASN A 102 11.33 -24.04 25.77
N TRP A 103 11.60 -23.29 24.71
CA TRP A 103 12.09 -21.92 24.80
C TRP A 103 11.04 -21.00 25.42
N VAL A 104 11.44 -20.18 26.39
CA VAL A 104 10.58 -19.22 27.11
C VAL A 104 11.33 -17.91 27.30
N TRP A 105 10.64 -16.79 27.02
CA TRP A 105 11.15 -15.45 27.28
C TRP A 105 11.32 -15.16 28.77
N LEU A 106 12.44 -14.53 29.13
CA LEU A 106 12.69 -13.98 30.47
C LEU A 106 11.65 -12.89 30.80
N GLU A 107 10.92 -13.02 31.91
CA GLU A 107 9.94 -12.01 32.34
C GLU A 107 10.67 -10.86 33.06
N PRO A 108 10.59 -9.60 32.57
CA PRO A 108 11.37 -8.49 33.15
C PRO A 108 11.03 -8.21 34.61
N THR A 109 9.76 -8.37 35.00
CA THR A 109 9.22 -8.04 36.33
C THR A 109 9.42 -9.14 37.39
N LYS A 110 10.21 -10.19 37.10
CA LYS A 110 10.49 -11.30 38.02
C LYS A 110 11.98 -11.44 38.33
N PRO A 111 12.36 -11.80 39.57
CA PRO A 111 13.75 -12.16 39.88
C PRO A 111 14.25 -13.32 39.00
N VAL A 112 15.45 -13.22 38.44
CA VAL A 112 16.02 -14.23 37.52
C VAL A 112 16.07 -15.61 38.19
N ALA A 113 16.52 -15.68 39.44
CA ALA A 113 16.57 -16.90 40.25
C ALA A 113 15.20 -17.55 40.55
N LYS A 114 14.08 -16.84 40.32
CA LYS A 114 12.70 -17.36 40.49
C LYS A 114 12.07 -17.82 39.18
N GLN A 115 12.76 -17.70 38.04
CA GLN A 115 12.26 -18.14 36.73
C GLN A 115 13.23 -19.07 35.98
N VAL A 116 14.54 -18.92 36.16
CA VAL A 116 15.56 -19.80 35.57
C VAL A 116 16.02 -20.84 36.60
N ARG A 117 15.96 -22.14 36.25
CA ARG A 117 16.38 -23.24 37.16
C ARG A 117 17.89 -23.42 37.10
N ARG A 118 18.60 -23.12 38.19
CA ARG A 118 20.09 -23.05 38.26
C ARG A 118 20.64 -22.05 37.22
N PRO A 119 20.46 -20.73 37.42
CA PRO A 119 20.79 -19.72 36.40
C PRO A 119 22.24 -19.75 35.92
N ALA A 120 23.20 -19.99 36.82
CA ALA A 120 24.63 -20.13 36.48
C ALA A 120 24.96 -21.31 35.53
N ASN A 121 24.07 -22.30 35.44
CA ASN A 121 24.21 -23.47 34.58
C ASN A 121 23.22 -23.42 33.39
N THR A 122 22.50 -22.32 33.19
CA THR A 122 21.53 -22.18 32.09
C THR A 122 22.04 -21.15 31.08
N LEU A 123 22.05 -21.53 29.81
CA LEU A 123 22.33 -20.60 28.72
C LEU A 123 21.07 -19.78 28.41
N LEU A 124 21.16 -18.46 28.54
CA LEU A 124 20.19 -17.53 27.98
C LEU A 124 20.67 -17.12 26.57
N ARG A 125 19.77 -16.98 25.61
CA ARG A 125 20.08 -16.53 24.25
C ARG A 125 19.40 -15.20 23.96
N LEU A 126 20.16 -14.25 23.40
CA LEU A 126 19.61 -13.08 22.73
C LEU A 126 18.91 -13.53 21.45
N SER A 127 17.69 -13.06 21.25
CA SER A 127 16.81 -13.47 20.15
C SER A 127 15.85 -12.32 19.81
N VAL A 128 15.53 -12.16 18.52
CA VAL A 128 14.55 -11.15 18.07
C VAL A 128 13.17 -11.56 18.57
N LYS A 129 12.51 -10.64 19.28
CA LYS A 129 11.21 -10.84 19.91
C LYS A 129 10.06 -10.26 19.09
N PHE A 130 10.26 -9.16 18.38
CA PHE A 130 9.26 -8.52 17.54
C PHE A 130 9.79 -8.30 16.12
N PHE A 131 9.12 -8.89 15.12
CA PHE A 131 9.51 -8.76 13.71
C PHE A 131 8.64 -7.70 13.00
N PRO A 132 9.21 -6.56 12.56
CA PRO A 132 8.47 -5.55 11.82
C PRO A 132 8.12 -6.05 10.39
N PRO A 133 7.07 -5.51 9.75
CA PRO A 133 6.70 -5.86 8.37
C PRO A 133 7.69 -5.37 7.30
N ASP A 134 8.54 -4.40 7.66
CA ASP A 134 9.34 -3.59 6.74
C ASP A 134 10.71 -3.33 7.39
N PRO A 135 11.82 -3.82 6.80
CA PRO A 135 13.17 -3.62 7.30
C PRO A 135 13.60 -2.14 7.38
N GLY A 136 13.00 -1.27 6.56
CA GLY A 136 13.23 0.19 6.62
C GLY A 136 12.71 0.85 7.90
N GLN A 137 11.97 0.12 8.75
CA GLN A 137 11.59 0.56 10.08
C GLN A 137 12.73 0.45 11.09
N LEU A 138 13.73 -0.40 10.85
CA LEU A 138 14.93 -0.54 11.68
C LEU A 138 15.91 0.59 11.36
N GLN A 139 16.05 1.54 12.28
CA GLN A 139 16.80 2.78 12.03
C GLN A 139 18.33 2.62 12.17
N GLU A 140 18.77 1.65 12.97
CA GLU A 140 20.18 1.40 13.27
C GLU A 140 20.74 0.28 12.39
N GLU A 141 21.95 0.45 11.84
CA GLU A 141 22.61 -0.61 11.06
C GLU A 141 22.89 -1.85 11.91
N TYR A 142 23.34 -1.65 13.16
CA TYR A 142 23.60 -2.76 14.08
C TYR A 142 22.34 -3.57 14.37
N THR A 143 21.17 -2.93 14.50
CA THR A 143 19.89 -3.64 14.58
C THR A 143 19.63 -4.47 13.32
N ARG A 144 19.87 -3.92 12.12
CA ARG A 144 19.70 -4.68 10.86
C ARG A 144 20.65 -5.89 10.78
N TYR A 145 21.90 -5.76 11.23
CA TYR A 145 22.85 -6.88 11.33
C TYR A 145 22.43 -7.93 12.37
N LEU A 146 21.96 -7.53 13.56
CA LEU A 146 21.41 -8.48 14.54
C LEU A 146 20.17 -9.22 14.00
N PHE A 147 19.35 -8.55 13.19
CA PHE A 147 18.24 -9.19 12.49
C PHE A 147 18.69 -10.13 11.36
N SER A 148 19.75 -9.84 10.60
CA SER A 148 20.29 -10.76 9.59
C SER A 148 20.92 -12.00 10.22
N LEU A 149 21.60 -11.84 11.36
CA LEU A 149 22.07 -12.96 12.21
C LEU A 149 20.91 -13.79 12.78
N GLN A 150 19.76 -13.20 13.10
CA GLN A 150 18.56 -13.98 13.43
C GLN A 150 18.06 -14.79 12.22
N MET A 151 18.15 -14.27 10.99
CA MET A 151 17.78 -15.03 9.79
C MET A 151 18.77 -16.18 9.51
N LYS A 152 20.08 -15.97 9.71
CA LYS A 152 21.11 -17.02 9.72
C LYS A 152 20.74 -18.15 10.69
N ARG A 153 20.43 -17.82 11.95
CA ARG A 153 19.99 -18.79 12.97
C ARG A 153 18.68 -19.49 12.60
N ASP A 154 17.69 -18.75 12.09
CA ASP A 154 16.40 -19.32 11.70
C ASP A 154 16.51 -20.24 10.47
N LEU A 155 17.44 -20.00 9.53
CA LEU A 155 17.75 -20.92 8.42
C LEU A 155 18.42 -22.20 8.93
N MET A 156 19.46 -22.07 9.76
CA MET A 156 20.19 -23.19 10.35
C MET A 156 19.29 -24.11 11.21
N GLU A 157 18.38 -23.53 11.99
CA GLU A 157 17.45 -24.28 12.85
C GLU A 157 16.17 -24.72 12.10
N GLY A 158 16.07 -24.49 10.78
CA GLY A 158 14.91 -24.87 9.97
C GLY A 158 13.62 -24.11 10.29
N ARG A 159 13.71 -22.98 11.02
CA ARG A 159 12.57 -22.10 11.35
C ARG A 159 12.12 -21.28 10.13
N LEU A 160 13.06 -20.82 9.30
CA LEU A 160 12.78 -20.06 8.07
C LEU A 160 12.81 -20.99 6.85
N ILE A 161 11.65 -21.55 6.51
CA ILE A 161 11.49 -22.49 5.39
C ILE A 161 11.56 -21.73 4.05
N CYS A 162 12.42 -22.18 3.14
CA CYS A 162 12.62 -21.60 1.81
C CYS A 162 13.10 -22.67 0.80
N THR A 163 13.13 -22.34 -0.48
CA THR A 163 13.68 -23.24 -1.53
C THR A 163 15.22 -23.26 -1.48
N GLU A 164 15.86 -24.31 -1.97
CA GLU A 164 17.34 -24.41 -2.05
C GLU A 164 17.96 -23.19 -2.77
N LYS A 165 17.31 -22.68 -3.83
CA LYS A 165 17.73 -21.45 -4.55
C LYS A 165 17.64 -20.19 -3.68
N THR A 166 16.57 -20.04 -2.90
CA THR A 166 16.39 -18.90 -1.99
C THR A 166 17.33 -18.98 -0.79
N GLY A 167 17.58 -20.19 -0.27
CA GLY A 167 18.56 -20.44 0.77
C GLY A 167 19.97 -20.07 0.32
N ALA A 168 20.36 -20.47 -0.90
CA ALA A 168 21.66 -20.10 -1.48
C ALA A 168 21.85 -18.58 -1.62
N LEU A 169 20.81 -17.85 -2.05
CA LEU A 169 20.85 -16.38 -2.16
C LEU A 169 20.90 -15.67 -0.79
N LEU A 170 20.16 -16.17 0.21
CA LEU A 170 20.25 -15.68 1.58
C LEU A 170 21.64 -15.96 2.18
N ALA A 171 22.23 -17.12 1.87
CA ALA A 171 23.57 -17.49 2.30
C ALA A 171 24.66 -16.65 1.61
N SER A 172 24.58 -16.35 0.31
CA SER A 172 25.60 -15.53 -0.37
C SER A 172 25.61 -14.08 0.10
N HIS A 173 24.45 -13.51 0.44
CA HIS A 173 24.40 -12.22 1.15
C HIS A 173 24.97 -12.31 2.58
N LEU A 174 24.78 -13.43 3.28
CA LEU A 174 25.41 -13.64 4.60
C LEU A 174 26.93 -13.73 4.51
N VAL A 175 27.49 -14.31 3.44
CA VAL A 175 28.94 -14.28 3.17
C VAL A 175 29.43 -12.83 2.95
N GLN A 176 28.81 -12.09 2.03
CA GLN A 176 29.14 -10.66 1.76
C GLN A 176 29.06 -9.78 3.03
N SER A 177 28.15 -10.09 3.97
CA SER A 177 27.98 -9.36 5.23
C SER A 177 29.05 -9.65 6.30
N GLU A 178 29.67 -10.84 6.25
CA GLU A 178 30.63 -11.32 7.27
C GLU A 178 32.10 -11.20 6.83
N ILE A 179 32.41 -11.45 5.54
CA ILE A 179 33.79 -11.42 5.00
C ILE A 179 34.07 -10.31 3.97
N GLY A 180 33.04 -9.65 3.42
CA GLY A 180 33.17 -8.68 2.34
C GLY A 180 33.18 -9.33 0.96
N ASP A 181 33.71 -8.64 -0.06
CA ASP A 181 33.70 -9.07 -1.46
C ASP A 181 34.32 -10.47 -1.70
N TYR A 182 33.76 -11.17 -2.69
CA TYR A 182 34.18 -12.50 -3.16
C TYR A 182 35.70 -12.67 -3.30
N ASP A 183 36.23 -13.67 -2.59
CA ASP A 183 37.60 -14.17 -2.73
C ASP A 183 37.56 -15.69 -2.63
N ASP A 184 37.87 -16.39 -3.72
CA ASP A 184 37.66 -17.83 -3.90
C ASP A 184 38.17 -18.69 -2.73
N VAL A 185 39.33 -18.31 -2.17
CA VAL A 185 39.95 -18.99 -1.03
C VAL A 185 39.25 -18.63 0.29
N ALA A 186 38.98 -17.35 0.55
CA ALA A 186 38.30 -16.91 1.77
C ALA A 186 36.84 -17.41 1.83
N ASP A 187 36.13 -17.42 0.70
CA ASP A 187 34.79 -18.02 0.53
C ASP A 187 34.82 -19.50 0.94
N MET A 188 35.72 -20.29 0.35
CA MET A 188 35.85 -21.72 0.61
C MET A 188 36.25 -22.02 2.06
N ASP A 189 37.16 -21.24 2.65
CA ASP A 189 37.55 -21.39 4.06
C ASP A 189 36.43 -20.96 5.02
N PHE A 190 35.70 -19.88 4.70
CA PHE A 190 34.56 -19.40 5.47
C PHE A 190 33.42 -20.42 5.47
N LEU A 191 33.02 -20.92 4.30
CA LEU A 191 31.94 -21.91 4.14
C LEU A 191 32.32 -23.29 4.71
N ARG A 192 33.60 -23.69 4.64
CA ARG A 192 34.08 -24.91 5.32
C ARG A 192 33.99 -24.80 6.86
N THR A 193 34.20 -23.59 7.40
CA THR A 193 34.20 -23.32 8.85
C THR A 193 32.79 -23.01 9.38
N ASN A 194 31.92 -22.40 8.57
CA ASN A 194 30.60 -21.91 8.96
C ASN A 194 29.50 -22.60 8.15
N LYS A 195 28.64 -23.38 8.82
CA LYS A 195 27.42 -23.95 8.22
C LYS A 195 26.27 -22.95 8.33
N LEU A 196 25.97 -22.27 7.22
CA LEU A 196 24.86 -21.31 7.08
C LEU A 196 23.51 -21.99 6.79
N LEU A 197 23.54 -23.17 6.14
CA LEU A 197 22.34 -23.93 5.74
C LEU A 197 22.46 -25.41 6.15
N PRO A 198 21.36 -26.09 6.55
CA PRO A 198 21.37 -27.53 6.85
C PRO A 198 21.79 -28.43 5.67
N TYR A 199 21.67 -27.92 4.44
CA TYR A 199 21.96 -28.62 3.19
C TYR A 199 23.08 -27.94 2.38
N GLN A 200 23.92 -27.11 3.03
CA GLN A 200 24.92 -26.24 2.38
C GLN A 200 25.79 -26.97 1.35
N ASP A 201 26.22 -28.19 1.63
CA ASP A 201 27.13 -28.97 0.78
C ASP A 201 26.54 -29.28 -0.60
N LYS A 202 25.21 -29.22 -0.78
CA LYS A 202 24.54 -29.34 -2.09
C LYS A 202 24.51 -28.05 -2.91
N VAL A 203 24.66 -26.90 -2.25
CA VAL A 203 24.43 -25.57 -2.83
C VAL A 203 25.65 -24.66 -2.74
N GLN A 204 26.79 -25.16 -2.24
CA GLN A 204 28.00 -24.38 -1.96
C GLN A 204 28.53 -23.66 -3.21
N GLU A 205 28.62 -24.35 -4.34
CA GLU A 205 28.98 -23.74 -5.64
C GLU A 205 28.04 -22.59 -6.02
N LYS A 206 26.73 -22.76 -5.78
CA LYS A 206 25.72 -21.74 -6.07
C LYS A 206 25.75 -20.57 -5.08
N ILE A 207 26.19 -20.78 -3.84
CA ILE A 207 26.45 -19.71 -2.87
C ILE A 207 27.63 -18.86 -3.36
N MET A 208 28.72 -19.49 -3.80
CA MET A 208 29.91 -18.80 -4.33
C MET A 208 29.61 -18.04 -5.63
N GLU A 209 28.91 -18.67 -6.57
CA GLU A 209 28.45 -18.02 -7.81
C GLU A 209 27.57 -16.80 -7.53
N LEU A 210 26.62 -16.92 -6.58
CA LEU A 210 25.77 -15.80 -6.16
C LEU A 210 26.49 -14.77 -5.27
N HIS A 211 27.63 -15.11 -4.67
CA HIS A 211 28.45 -14.14 -3.93
C HIS A 211 29.29 -13.29 -4.90
N ARG A 212 29.82 -13.91 -5.95
CA ARG A 212 30.59 -13.23 -7.01
C ARG A 212 29.83 -12.11 -7.73
N ILE A 213 28.50 -12.17 -7.80
CA ILE A 213 27.66 -11.10 -8.37
C ILE A 213 27.33 -9.96 -7.38
N HIS A 214 27.71 -10.07 -6.11
CA HIS A 214 27.52 -9.03 -5.08
C HIS A 214 28.74 -8.10 -4.92
N LEU A 215 29.78 -8.27 -5.75
CA LEU A 215 31.03 -7.52 -5.67
C LEU A 215 30.81 -6.00 -5.69
N GLY A 216 31.29 -5.32 -4.65
CA GLY A 216 31.11 -3.89 -4.39
C GLY A 216 29.95 -3.56 -3.44
N GLN A 217 29.11 -4.52 -3.06
CA GLN A 217 28.01 -4.32 -2.11
C GLN A 217 28.54 -4.23 -0.67
N THR A 218 28.14 -3.20 0.09
CA THR A 218 28.55 -3.10 1.50
C THR A 218 27.84 -4.12 2.38
N PRO A 219 28.44 -4.55 3.50
CA PRO A 219 27.76 -5.40 4.50
C PRO A 219 26.43 -4.82 4.99
N ALA A 220 26.33 -3.49 5.11
CA ALA A 220 25.12 -2.77 5.53
C ALA A 220 23.97 -2.86 4.52
N GLU A 221 24.28 -2.97 3.23
CA GLU A 221 23.32 -3.21 2.14
C GLU A 221 22.99 -4.70 2.04
N SER A 222 23.96 -5.58 2.24
CA SER A 222 23.74 -7.03 2.23
C SER A 222 22.82 -7.47 3.37
N ASP A 223 23.00 -6.93 4.58
CA ASP A 223 22.07 -7.10 5.70
C ASP A 223 20.65 -6.63 5.36
N PHE A 224 20.52 -5.53 4.62
CA PHE A 224 19.21 -5.06 4.16
C PHE A 224 18.58 -6.02 3.14
N GLN A 225 19.36 -6.56 2.19
CA GLN A 225 18.87 -7.55 1.22
C GLN A 225 18.45 -8.87 1.88
N ILE A 226 19.18 -9.35 2.91
CA ILE A 226 18.78 -10.52 3.69
C ILE A 226 17.37 -10.35 4.26
N LEU A 227 17.07 -9.18 4.83
CA LEU A 227 15.76 -8.89 5.42
C LEU A 227 14.69 -8.64 4.36
N GLU A 228 15.04 -8.00 3.25
CA GLU A 228 14.16 -7.82 2.09
C GLU A 228 13.77 -9.14 1.42
N ILE A 229 14.67 -10.13 1.37
CA ILE A 229 14.37 -11.47 0.87
C ILE A 229 13.59 -12.25 1.93
N ALA A 230 14.05 -12.26 3.17
CA ALA A 230 13.44 -13.05 4.25
C ALA A 230 11.99 -12.66 4.51
N ARG A 231 11.63 -11.36 4.52
CA ARG A 231 10.24 -10.90 4.76
C ARG A 231 9.23 -11.37 3.71
N LYS A 232 9.69 -11.86 2.55
CA LYS A 232 8.85 -12.39 1.46
C LYS A 232 8.50 -13.87 1.69
N LEU A 233 9.17 -14.54 2.62
CA LEU A 233 8.90 -15.93 3.02
C LEU A 233 7.79 -16.01 4.07
N GLU A 234 6.88 -16.98 3.92
CA GLU A 234 5.73 -17.15 4.81
C GLU A 234 6.10 -17.38 6.28
N MET A 235 7.27 -17.97 6.53
CA MET A 235 7.79 -18.29 7.87
C MET A 235 8.56 -17.13 8.55
N TYR A 236 8.66 -15.96 7.93
CA TYR A 236 9.38 -14.82 8.49
C TYR A 236 8.84 -14.38 9.86
N GLY A 237 9.69 -14.45 10.89
CA GLY A 237 9.32 -14.13 12.27
C GLY A 237 8.31 -15.08 12.91
N VAL A 238 7.93 -16.17 12.24
CA VAL A 238 6.93 -17.12 12.74
C VAL A 238 7.52 -17.95 13.88
N ARG A 239 6.74 -18.10 14.94
CA ARG A 239 7.06 -18.93 16.12
C ARG A 239 5.81 -19.74 16.48
N PHE A 240 5.87 -21.06 16.29
CA PHE A 240 4.72 -21.94 16.49
C PHE A 240 4.48 -22.30 17.96
N HIS A 241 3.22 -22.22 18.35
CA HIS A 241 2.69 -22.71 19.61
C HIS A 241 1.60 -23.76 19.33
N PRO A 242 1.90 -25.07 19.52
CA PRO A 242 0.95 -26.15 19.21
C PRO A 242 -0.37 -26.05 19.99
N ALA A 243 -1.46 -26.28 19.27
CA ALA A 243 -2.82 -26.29 19.80
C ALA A 243 -3.71 -27.28 19.02
N ALA A 244 -4.96 -27.40 19.46
CA ALA A 244 -6.06 -27.91 18.65
C ALA A 244 -7.17 -26.85 18.54
N ASP A 245 -8.05 -26.99 17.56
CA ASP A 245 -9.27 -26.20 17.43
C ASP A 245 -10.41 -26.75 18.33
N ARG A 246 -11.68 -26.52 17.94
CA ARG A 246 -12.86 -27.05 18.62
C ARG A 246 -13.19 -28.50 18.27
N GLU A 247 -12.74 -28.97 17.11
CA GLU A 247 -13.05 -30.29 16.53
C GLU A 247 -11.95 -31.32 16.87
N GLY A 248 -10.77 -30.84 17.27
CA GLY A 248 -9.62 -31.64 17.69
C GLY A 248 -8.45 -31.61 16.70
N THR A 249 -8.58 -30.87 15.59
CA THR A 249 -7.56 -30.76 14.55
C THR A 249 -6.29 -30.15 15.11
N LYS A 250 -5.14 -30.83 14.91
CA LYS A 250 -3.84 -30.32 15.34
C LYS A 250 -3.44 -29.13 14.46
N ILE A 251 -3.17 -28.00 15.11
CA ILE A 251 -2.82 -26.71 14.50
C ILE A 251 -1.66 -26.06 15.25
N ASN A 252 -1.00 -25.09 14.61
CA ASN A 252 -0.03 -24.22 15.25
C ASN A 252 -0.60 -22.79 15.31
N LEU A 253 -0.50 -22.14 16.47
CA LEU A 253 -0.78 -20.71 16.62
C LEU A 253 0.52 -19.92 16.56
N ALA A 254 0.51 -18.76 15.92
CA ALA A 254 1.63 -17.82 15.91
C ALA A 254 1.13 -16.38 16.14
N VAL A 255 2.07 -15.46 16.40
CA VAL A 255 1.78 -14.04 16.65
C VAL A 255 2.66 -13.18 15.77
N ALA A 256 2.07 -12.20 15.08
CA ALA A 256 2.76 -11.32 14.15
C ALA A 256 2.34 -9.85 14.37
N HIS A 257 3.05 -8.91 13.74
CA HIS A 257 2.75 -7.46 13.81
C HIS A 257 1.28 -7.14 13.43
N MET A 258 0.65 -7.94 12.56
CA MET A 258 -0.71 -7.73 12.07
C MET A 258 -1.82 -8.42 12.89
N GLY A 259 -1.51 -9.49 13.65
CA GLY A 259 -2.52 -10.28 14.36
C GLY A 259 -2.01 -11.62 14.89
N LEU A 260 -2.92 -12.46 15.36
CA LEU A 260 -2.66 -13.88 15.54
C LEU A 260 -2.82 -14.61 14.20
N GLN A 261 -1.97 -15.59 13.95
CA GLN A 261 -2.03 -16.46 12.77
C GLN A 261 -2.30 -17.89 13.21
N VAL A 262 -3.02 -18.64 12.38
CA VAL A 262 -3.28 -20.08 12.57
C VAL A 262 -2.72 -20.83 11.38
N PHE A 263 -2.02 -21.92 11.65
CA PHE A 263 -1.38 -22.78 10.67
C PHE A 263 -1.80 -24.24 10.84
N GLN A 264 -1.86 -24.98 9.75
CA GLN A 264 -1.99 -26.44 9.74
C GLN A 264 -0.72 -27.01 9.10
N GLY A 265 0.06 -27.75 9.89
CA GLY A 265 1.47 -27.99 9.56
C GLY A 265 2.21 -26.66 9.45
N ASN A 266 2.74 -26.36 8.26
CA ASN A 266 3.44 -25.11 7.92
C ASN A 266 2.60 -24.15 7.07
N THR A 267 1.39 -24.53 6.64
CA THR A 267 0.51 -23.71 5.79
C THR A 267 -0.39 -22.83 6.64
N LYS A 268 -0.43 -21.51 6.39
CA LYS A 268 -1.27 -20.55 7.14
C LYS A 268 -2.73 -20.65 6.72
N ILE A 269 -3.60 -21.13 7.61
CA ILE A 269 -5.04 -21.29 7.36
C ILE A 269 -5.89 -20.09 7.78
N ASN A 270 -5.41 -19.21 8.68
CA ASN A 270 -6.18 -18.03 9.10
C ASN A 270 -5.28 -16.91 9.68
N THR A 271 -5.81 -15.68 9.76
CA THR A 271 -5.18 -14.56 10.46
C THR A 271 -6.22 -13.65 11.13
N PHE A 272 -6.27 -13.71 12.46
CA PHE A 272 -7.08 -12.83 13.29
C PHE A 272 -6.34 -11.50 13.49
N ASN A 273 -6.56 -10.56 12.56
CA ASN A 273 -5.97 -9.22 12.62
C ASN A 273 -6.33 -8.51 13.95
N TRP A 274 -5.37 -7.80 14.55
CA TRP A 274 -5.55 -7.09 15.83
C TRP A 274 -6.80 -6.21 15.89
N SER A 275 -7.18 -5.56 14.78
CA SER A 275 -8.38 -4.72 14.70
C SER A 275 -9.71 -5.48 14.87
N LYS A 276 -9.75 -6.78 14.54
CA LYS A 276 -10.94 -7.63 14.69
C LYS A 276 -11.07 -8.26 16.07
N ILE A 277 -10.01 -8.25 16.87
CA ILE A 277 -9.98 -8.87 18.20
C ILE A 277 -10.48 -7.86 19.24
N ARG A 278 -11.62 -8.18 19.86
CA ARG A 278 -12.18 -7.40 20.96
C ARG A 278 -11.53 -7.74 22.30
N LYS A 279 -11.22 -9.01 22.54
CA LYS A 279 -10.56 -9.46 23.78
C LYS A 279 -9.85 -10.80 23.64
N LEU A 280 -8.66 -10.89 24.23
CA LEU A 280 -7.93 -12.15 24.44
C LEU A 280 -8.00 -12.59 25.90
N SER A 281 -8.27 -13.88 26.13
CA SER A 281 -8.33 -14.47 27.46
C SER A 281 -7.98 -15.96 27.42
N PHE A 282 -7.79 -16.59 28.59
CA PHE A 282 -7.56 -18.04 28.67
C PHE A 282 -8.18 -18.65 29.93
N LYS A 283 -8.62 -19.92 29.84
CA LYS A 283 -9.27 -20.68 30.92
C LYS A 283 -8.75 -22.13 30.94
N ARG A 284 -8.02 -22.48 32.00
CA ARG A 284 -7.21 -23.72 32.06
C ARG A 284 -6.29 -23.80 30.83
N LYS A 285 -6.49 -24.74 29.92
CA LYS A 285 -5.75 -24.89 28.64
C LYS A 285 -6.46 -24.33 27.40
N ARG A 286 -7.65 -23.72 27.57
CA ARG A 286 -8.45 -23.09 26.51
C ARG A 286 -7.97 -21.65 26.30
N PHE A 287 -7.39 -21.32 25.16
CA PHE A 287 -7.16 -19.95 24.70
C PHE A 287 -8.43 -19.45 24.00
N LEU A 288 -8.83 -18.21 24.26
CA LEU A 288 -10.14 -17.66 23.87
C LEU A 288 -9.98 -16.29 23.22
N ILE A 289 -10.38 -16.19 21.95
CA ILE A 289 -10.43 -14.94 21.18
C ILE A 289 -11.88 -14.51 21.06
N LYS A 290 -12.26 -13.41 21.70
CA LYS A 290 -13.54 -12.73 21.40
C LYS A 290 -13.33 -11.70 20.31
N LEU A 291 -14.12 -11.80 19.24
CA LEU A 291 -14.13 -10.85 18.13
C LEU A 291 -15.11 -9.70 18.38
N TYR A 292 -15.14 -8.72 17.47
CA TYR A 292 -16.24 -7.76 17.38
C TYR A 292 -17.43 -8.36 16.62
N THR A 293 -18.65 -8.04 17.08
CA THR A 293 -19.94 -8.61 16.65
C THR A 293 -20.36 -8.25 15.21
N GLU A 294 -19.77 -7.21 14.60
CA GLU A 294 -20.21 -6.65 13.30
C GLU A 294 -19.73 -7.45 12.07
N VAL A 295 -19.40 -8.74 12.20
CA VAL A 295 -18.73 -9.51 11.13
C VAL A 295 -19.55 -10.71 10.62
N HIS A 296 -20.20 -11.48 11.50
CA HIS A 296 -20.97 -12.67 11.15
C HIS A 296 -22.30 -12.71 11.94
N GLY A 297 -23.21 -13.60 11.53
CA GLY A 297 -24.52 -13.79 12.18
C GLY A 297 -24.44 -14.33 13.62
N PRO A 298 -25.59 -14.65 14.26
CA PRO A 298 -25.73 -14.77 15.72
C PRO A 298 -24.99 -15.93 16.42
N TYR A 299 -24.07 -16.62 15.76
CA TYR A 299 -23.33 -17.75 16.29
C TYR A 299 -21.80 -17.58 16.16
N GLN A 300 -21.10 -17.73 17.29
CA GLN A 300 -19.63 -17.72 17.47
C GLN A 300 -18.89 -16.36 17.58
N ASP A 301 -19.40 -15.49 18.44
CA ASP A 301 -18.69 -14.33 19.03
C ASP A 301 -17.29 -14.62 19.62
N ILE A 302 -17.04 -15.88 19.99
CA ILE A 302 -15.84 -16.34 20.69
C ILE A 302 -15.28 -17.58 19.99
N LEU A 303 -14.05 -17.48 19.50
CA LEU A 303 -13.23 -18.58 19.00
C LEU A 303 -12.38 -19.17 20.13
N GLU A 304 -11.98 -20.42 19.97
CA GLU A 304 -11.36 -21.22 21.02
C GLU A 304 -10.33 -22.19 20.49
N PHE A 305 -9.19 -22.26 21.18
CA PHE A 305 -8.09 -23.16 20.85
C PHE A 305 -7.56 -23.87 22.11
N MET A 306 -7.25 -25.15 22.01
CA MET A 306 -6.86 -26.04 23.10
C MET A 306 -5.36 -26.32 23.07
N MET A 307 -4.60 -25.69 23.98
CA MET A 307 -3.13 -25.84 24.04
C MET A 307 -2.73 -27.00 24.96
N ALA A 308 -1.48 -27.49 24.91
CA ALA A 308 -1.13 -28.69 25.67
C ALA A 308 -1.15 -28.48 27.20
N SER A 309 -0.82 -27.28 27.69
CA SER A 309 -0.90 -26.96 29.13
C SER A 309 -1.46 -25.57 29.43
N ARG A 310 -1.88 -25.36 30.69
CA ARG A 310 -2.29 -24.05 31.22
C ARG A 310 -1.19 -22.99 31.05
N ASP A 311 0.06 -23.37 31.31
CA ASP A 311 1.14 -22.39 31.41
C ASP A 311 1.73 -22.06 30.03
N GLN A 312 1.68 -23.00 29.07
CA GLN A 312 1.82 -22.68 27.63
C GLN A 312 0.73 -21.71 27.18
N CYS A 313 -0.53 -21.98 27.53
CA CYS A 313 -1.67 -21.12 27.18
C CYS A 313 -1.54 -19.70 27.78
N LYS A 314 -1.08 -19.61 29.04
CA LYS A 314 -0.75 -18.33 29.69
C LYS A 314 0.40 -17.60 29.00
N ASN A 315 1.46 -18.32 28.60
CA ASN A 315 2.62 -17.71 27.94
C ASN A 315 2.27 -17.23 26.53
N PHE A 316 1.52 -18.00 25.75
CA PHE A 316 1.01 -17.55 24.45
C PHE A 316 0.11 -16.31 24.59
N TRP A 317 -0.78 -16.28 25.59
CA TRP A 317 -1.59 -15.10 25.90
C TRP A 317 -0.73 -13.87 26.25
N LYS A 318 0.38 -14.02 27.00
CA LYS A 318 1.32 -12.91 27.21
C LYS A 318 1.94 -12.43 25.90
N ILE A 319 2.47 -13.33 25.06
CA ILE A 319 3.11 -12.97 23.78
C ILE A 319 2.13 -12.17 22.92
N CYS A 320 0.85 -12.57 22.89
CA CYS A 320 -0.20 -11.80 22.21
C CYS A 320 -0.41 -10.39 22.81
N VAL A 321 -0.41 -10.26 24.14
CA VAL A 321 -0.50 -8.95 24.81
C VAL A 321 0.74 -8.09 24.51
N GLU A 322 1.94 -8.67 24.50
CA GLU A 322 3.19 -7.96 24.20
C GLU A 322 3.25 -7.47 22.75
N TYR A 323 2.98 -8.34 21.77
CA TYR A 323 2.93 -7.97 20.35
C TYR A 323 1.86 -6.90 20.09
N HIS A 324 0.65 -7.05 20.68
CA HIS A 324 -0.38 -6.03 20.56
C HIS A 324 0.08 -4.70 21.19
N SER A 325 0.67 -4.73 22.39
CA SER A 325 1.18 -3.51 23.03
C SER A 325 2.26 -2.82 22.21
N PHE A 326 3.23 -3.58 21.69
CA PHE A 326 4.35 -3.03 20.91
C PHE A 326 3.90 -2.45 19.57
N PHE A 327 3.12 -3.18 18.77
CA PHE A 327 2.74 -2.79 17.40
C PHE A 327 1.44 -1.98 17.27
N ARG A 328 0.59 -1.89 18.31
CA ARG A 328 -0.76 -1.27 18.21
C ARG A 328 -1.03 -0.13 19.17
N LEU A 329 -0.35 -0.04 20.32
CA LEU A 329 -0.52 1.09 21.22
C LEU A 329 0.37 2.25 20.79
N PHE A 330 -0.14 3.47 20.93
CA PHE A 330 0.69 4.67 20.76
C PHE A 330 1.67 4.79 21.94
N ASP A 331 1.20 4.53 23.15
CA ASP A 331 1.95 4.70 24.40
C ASP A 331 1.81 3.50 25.35
N GLN A 332 2.72 3.41 26.34
CA GLN A 332 2.68 2.39 27.38
C GLN A 332 1.35 2.41 28.17
N PRO A 333 0.73 1.25 28.47
CA PRO A 333 -0.56 1.19 29.18
C PRO A 333 -0.40 1.52 30.67
N VAL A 334 -0.64 2.78 31.01
CA VAL A 334 -0.45 3.41 32.34
C VAL A 334 -0.96 2.53 33.50
N PRO A 335 -0.15 2.30 34.56
CA PRO A 335 -0.56 1.55 35.74
C PRO A 335 -1.74 2.16 36.53
N LYS A 336 -2.98 1.92 36.09
CA LYS A 336 -4.19 2.17 36.89
C LYS A 336 -4.00 1.56 38.29
N SER A 337 -4.12 2.38 39.33
CA SER A 337 -4.01 1.95 40.72
C SER A 337 -5.06 0.87 41.01
N LYS A 338 -4.64 -0.21 41.66
CA LYS A 338 -5.56 -1.27 42.09
C LYS A 338 -6.09 -0.94 43.47
N ALA A 339 -7.41 -0.85 43.60
CA ALA A 339 -8.06 -1.03 44.89
C ALA A 339 -7.63 -2.39 45.48
N ILE A 340 -7.20 -2.38 46.75
CA ILE A 340 -6.86 -3.59 47.49
C ILE A 340 -8.17 -4.30 47.80
N LEU A 341 -8.52 -5.33 47.01
CA LEU A 341 -9.33 -6.51 47.36
C LEU A 341 -9.55 -7.43 46.12
N PHE A 342 -9.33 -8.74 46.29
CA PHE A 342 -9.85 -9.86 45.47
C PHE A 342 -9.79 -9.90 43.92
N THR A 343 -8.86 -9.23 43.22
CA THR A 343 -8.69 -9.46 41.76
C THR A 343 -7.95 -10.78 41.42
N ARG A 344 -8.66 -11.93 41.44
CA ARG A 344 -8.16 -13.27 41.07
C ARG A 344 -7.95 -13.43 39.54
N GLY A 345 -6.98 -12.69 38.98
CA GLY A 345 -6.66 -12.70 37.54
C GLY A 345 -5.19 -12.35 37.25
N SER A 346 -4.72 -12.63 36.03
CA SER A 346 -3.31 -12.41 35.62
C SER A 346 -3.09 -10.96 35.20
N SER A 347 -2.57 -10.10 36.09
CA SER A 347 -2.31 -8.67 35.85
C SER A 347 -1.02 -8.37 35.08
N PHE A 348 -0.67 -9.21 34.10
CA PHE A 348 0.49 -8.99 33.24
C PHE A 348 0.24 -7.81 32.29
N ARG A 349 1.27 -7.02 32.03
CA ARG A 349 1.32 -5.92 31.07
C ARG A 349 2.68 -5.93 30.37
N TYR A 350 2.73 -5.41 29.16
CA TYR A 350 4.00 -5.06 28.52
C TYR A 350 4.62 -3.84 29.22
N SER A 351 5.96 -3.79 29.28
CA SER A 351 6.72 -2.78 30.03
C SER A 351 7.88 -2.14 29.24
N GLY A 352 7.99 -2.43 27.94
CA GLY A 352 8.93 -1.76 27.03
C GLY A 352 8.29 -0.57 26.31
N ARG A 353 9.06 0.14 25.48
CA ARG A 353 8.58 1.22 24.60
C ARG A 353 7.69 0.63 23.50
N THR A 354 6.63 1.32 23.09
CA THR A 354 5.89 0.93 21.87
C THR A 354 6.78 1.13 20.65
N GLN A 355 6.48 0.48 19.51
CA GLN A 355 7.27 0.67 18.28
C GLN A 355 7.30 2.16 17.86
N LYS A 356 6.20 2.90 18.06
CA LYS A 356 6.15 4.36 17.86
C LYS A 356 7.13 5.09 18.77
N GLN A 357 7.05 4.86 20.08
CA GLN A 357 7.93 5.49 21.07
C GLN A 357 9.41 5.14 20.84
N LEU A 358 9.71 3.96 20.32
CA LEU A 358 11.06 3.56 19.95
C LEU A 358 11.59 4.37 18.76
N VAL A 359 10.80 4.48 17.69
CA VAL A 359 11.16 5.28 16.49
C VAL A 359 11.28 6.77 16.80
N GLU A 360 10.48 7.29 17.74
CA GLU A 360 10.59 8.68 18.23
C GLU A 360 11.87 8.87 19.08
N TYR A 361 12.14 7.98 20.04
CA TYR A 361 13.37 8.00 20.83
C TYR A 361 14.66 7.95 19.98
N VAL A 362 14.69 7.13 18.92
CA VAL A 362 15.87 7.02 18.02
C VAL A 362 16.03 8.24 17.11
N ARG A 363 14.93 8.95 16.82
CA ARG A 363 14.97 10.24 16.12
C ARG A 363 15.54 11.34 17.01
N GLU A 364 15.04 11.45 18.24
CA GLU A 364 15.44 12.46 19.23
C GLU A 364 16.91 12.28 19.66
N ASN A 365 17.33 11.06 19.97
CA ASN A 365 18.71 10.77 20.39
C ASN A 365 19.70 10.58 19.22
N GLY A 366 19.27 10.82 17.97
CA GLY A 366 20.06 10.57 16.76
C GLY A 366 21.41 11.32 16.69
N ALA A 367 21.57 12.43 17.42
CA ALA A 367 22.80 13.21 17.47
C ALA A 367 23.94 12.58 18.31
N LYS A 368 23.69 11.48 19.04
CA LYS A 368 24.67 10.82 19.94
C LYS A 368 25.21 9.49 19.39
N ARG A 369 25.12 9.26 18.08
CA ARG A 369 25.51 7.99 17.43
C ARG A 369 27.04 7.83 17.39
N THR A 370 27.55 6.89 18.17
CA THR A 370 28.83 6.23 17.89
C THR A 370 28.69 5.37 16.63
N PRO A 371 29.58 5.46 15.62
CA PRO A 371 29.58 4.53 14.50
C PRO A 371 29.72 3.07 14.97
N TYR A 372 28.92 2.16 14.42
CA TYR A 372 29.05 0.74 14.70
C TYR A 372 30.25 0.16 13.95
N GLN A 373 31.07 -0.65 14.64
CA GLN A 373 32.17 -1.39 14.04
C GLN A 373 32.00 -2.88 14.35
N ARG A 374 32.00 -3.71 13.31
CA ARG A 374 31.76 -5.17 13.40
C ARG A 374 32.94 -5.83 14.13
N ARG A 375 32.71 -6.38 15.33
CA ARG A 375 33.76 -6.99 16.17
C ARG A 375 34.49 -8.16 15.49
N ASN A 376 33.83 -8.86 14.56
CA ASN A 376 34.31 -10.12 13.97
C ASN A 376 34.74 -10.00 12.49
N SER A 377 34.63 -8.82 11.88
CA SER A 377 34.82 -8.66 10.43
C SER A 377 36.28 -8.81 10.01
N LYS A 378 36.63 -9.95 9.39
CA LYS A 378 37.86 -10.13 8.60
C LYS A 378 37.78 -9.45 7.23
N VAL A 379 36.99 -8.38 7.10
CA VAL A 379 36.73 -7.69 5.83
C VAL A 379 38.04 -7.17 5.25
N ARG A 380 38.45 -7.77 4.13
CA ARG A 380 39.62 -7.33 3.36
C ARG A 380 39.25 -6.02 2.67
N MET A 381 39.64 -4.90 3.28
CA MET A 381 39.45 -3.57 2.67
C MET A 381 40.25 -3.50 1.36
N SER A 382 39.56 -3.38 0.23
CA SER A 382 40.19 -3.27 -1.09
C SER A 382 41.01 -1.99 -1.19
N ALA A 383 42.25 -2.08 -1.67
CA ALA A 383 43.25 -0.99 -1.65
C ALA A 383 42.90 0.23 -2.54
N ARG A 384 41.69 0.31 -3.10
CA ARG A 384 41.15 1.47 -3.83
C ARG A 384 40.35 2.43 -2.94
N SER A 385 40.07 2.09 -1.67
CA SER A 385 39.22 2.88 -0.77
C SER A 385 40.01 3.84 0.16
N PHE A 386 40.91 4.66 -0.39
CA PHE A 386 41.59 5.74 0.34
C PHE A 386 41.00 7.13 0.01
N THR A 387 39.78 7.36 0.49
CA THR A 387 39.17 8.70 0.57
C THR A 387 38.52 8.88 1.93
N ASN A 388 39.08 9.76 2.77
CA ASN A 388 38.52 10.07 4.09
C ASN A 388 37.28 10.98 3.95
N ASP A 389 36.13 10.39 3.63
CA ASP A 389 34.83 11.04 3.81
C ASP A 389 33.89 10.07 4.51
N VAL A 390 33.42 10.46 5.71
CA VAL A 390 32.48 9.66 6.50
C VAL A 390 31.09 9.76 5.85
N PRO A 391 30.41 8.64 5.51
CA PRO A 391 29.08 8.69 4.94
C PRO A 391 28.09 9.37 5.88
N LYS A 392 27.76 10.63 5.59
CA LYS A 392 26.71 11.37 6.31
C LYS A 392 25.38 10.66 6.05
N GLN A 393 24.81 10.02 7.07
CA GLN A 393 23.45 9.47 7.06
C GLN A 393 22.37 10.57 7.07
N ASN A 394 22.46 11.51 6.13
CA ASN A 394 21.44 12.49 5.81
C ASN A 394 20.72 12.04 4.54
N LEU A 395 19.69 11.21 4.66
CA LEU A 395 18.69 11.01 3.61
C LEU A 395 17.73 12.21 3.54
N SER A 396 18.32 13.40 3.36
CA SER A 396 17.62 14.56 2.82
C SER A 396 17.42 14.31 1.32
N PHE A 397 16.28 13.72 0.96
CA PHE A 397 15.91 13.50 -0.44
C PHE A 397 15.75 14.84 -1.17
N SER A 398 16.75 15.17 -2.00
CA SER A 398 16.71 16.25 -2.98
C SER A 398 17.14 15.68 -4.33
N ASP A 399 16.19 15.04 -5.02
CA ASP A 399 16.44 14.34 -6.27
C ASP A 399 16.37 15.28 -7.48
N SER A 400 17.31 15.12 -8.42
CA SER A 400 17.29 15.76 -9.74
C SER A 400 18.34 15.11 -10.66
N PRO A 401 18.04 13.94 -11.26
CA PRO A 401 18.92 13.31 -12.24
C PRO A 401 19.05 14.16 -13.52
N ARG A 402 20.25 14.20 -14.08
CA ARG A 402 20.49 14.39 -15.53
C ARG A 402 20.99 13.07 -16.10
N ASP A 403 20.81 12.85 -17.40
CA ASP A 403 21.12 11.59 -18.07
C ASP A 403 22.58 11.13 -17.91
N LEU A 404 22.76 9.90 -17.42
CA LEU A 404 23.83 8.99 -17.82
C LEU A 404 23.29 7.56 -17.78
N GLY A 405 23.16 6.92 -18.94
CA GLY A 405 22.65 5.55 -19.06
C GLY A 405 23.75 4.50 -18.90
N PHE A 406 23.43 3.38 -18.24
CA PHE A 406 24.28 2.18 -18.18
C PHE A 406 23.46 0.92 -18.55
N PRO A 407 24.08 -0.10 -19.19
CA PRO A 407 23.36 -1.21 -19.82
C PRO A 407 23.06 -2.39 -18.86
N PRO A 408 22.04 -3.22 -19.17
CA PRO A 408 21.68 -4.39 -18.37
C PRO A 408 22.44 -5.68 -18.78
N SER A 409 22.92 -6.42 -17.79
CA SER A 409 23.43 -7.80 -17.88
C SER A 409 23.69 -8.34 -16.46
N ILE A 410 23.68 -9.64 -16.15
CA ILE A 410 23.61 -10.85 -17.01
C ILE A 410 22.47 -11.76 -16.52
N ALA A 411 21.79 -12.44 -17.44
CA ALA A 411 21.19 -13.76 -17.18
C ALA A 411 21.84 -14.75 -18.16
N GLU A 412 22.41 -15.83 -17.66
CA GLU A 412 23.32 -16.68 -18.46
C GLU A 412 22.61 -17.56 -19.48
N CYS A 413 23.28 -17.74 -20.63
CA CYS A 413 23.11 -18.91 -21.49
C CYS A 413 24.46 -19.26 -22.11
N PHE A 414 24.98 -20.47 -21.87
CA PHE A 414 26.28 -20.92 -22.35
C PHE A 414 26.17 -21.69 -23.67
N SER A 415 26.97 -21.31 -24.67
CA SER A 415 27.47 -22.18 -25.75
C SER A 415 28.69 -21.52 -26.46
N PRO A 416 29.58 -22.28 -27.13
CA PRO A 416 31.00 -21.90 -27.14
C PRO A 416 31.64 -21.53 -28.49
N VAL A 417 32.41 -20.42 -28.46
CA VAL A 417 33.82 -20.31 -28.89
C VAL A 417 34.20 -20.20 -30.40
N HIS A 418 35.17 -19.31 -30.66
CA HIS A 418 35.89 -18.99 -31.92
C HIS A 418 35.06 -18.27 -33.02
N THR A 419 35.60 -17.33 -33.83
CA THR A 419 37.01 -17.04 -34.15
C THR A 419 37.33 -15.52 -34.26
N SER A 420 38.61 -15.18 -34.08
CA SER A 420 39.36 -13.97 -34.51
C SER A 420 39.03 -13.44 -35.94
N ARG A 421 39.35 -12.21 -36.39
CA ARG A 421 40.22 -11.09 -35.87
C ARG A 421 40.02 -9.76 -36.64
N LEU A 422 40.50 -8.67 -36.04
CA LEU A 422 41.09 -7.43 -36.64
C LEU A 422 40.24 -6.35 -37.37
N LEU A 423 40.40 -5.13 -36.83
CA LEU A 423 40.21 -3.75 -37.37
C LEU A 423 41.32 -3.40 -38.42
N PRO A 424 41.43 -2.16 -39.00
CA PRO A 424 40.69 -0.89 -38.76
C PRO A 424 40.31 -0.05 -40.02
N ARG A 425 39.68 1.14 -39.81
CA ARG A 425 39.85 2.48 -40.49
C ARG A 425 39.81 2.59 -42.05
N THR A 426 39.31 3.67 -42.71
CA THR A 426 38.90 5.04 -42.33
C THR A 426 37.88 5.63 -43.35
N GLU A 427 37.22 6.74 -42.99
CA GLU A 427 36.77 7.86 -43.87
C GLU A 427 35.53 7.74 -44.79
N LEU A 428 35.17 8.90 -45.36
CA LEU A 428 33.90 9.39 -45.94
C LEU A 428 34.24 10.30 -47.16
N PRO A 429 33.29 10.84 -47.96
CA PRO A 429 32.01 10.32 -48.45
C PRO A 429 31.83 10.58 -50.00
N HIS A 430 30.57 10.68 -50.46
CA HIS A 430 30.04 11.22 -51.76
C HIS A 430 29.63 10.23 -52.88
N GLN A 431 28.29 10.08 -53.05
CA GLN A 431 27.44 10.51 -54.20
C GLN A 431 28.03 10.70 -55.63
N PRO A 432 27.20 10.70 -56.73
CA PRO A 432 25.76 10.34 -56.85
C PRO A 432 25.29 9.61 -58.16
N LEU A 433 24.14 8.90 -58.11
CA LEU A 433 23.07 8.82 -59.15
C LEU A 433 23.40 8.34 -60.61
N PRO A 434 22.41 8.18 -61.54
CA PRO A 434 21.02 7.69 -61.45
C PRO A 434 20.67 6.59 -62.50
N VAL A 435 19.35 6.40 -62.73
CA VAL A 435 18.66 5.83 -63.93
C VAL A 435 18.26 4.35 -63.89
N SER A 436 16.96 4.12 -64.19
CA SER A 436 16.23 2.84 -64.27
C SER A 436 16.21 2.34 -65.75
N PRO A 437 15.19 1.66 -66.38
CA PRO A 437 13.84 1.24 -65.94
C PRO A 437 13.35 -0.17 -66.40
N LEU A 438 12.12 -0.54 -65.98
CA LEU A 438 11.17 -1.50 -66.63
C LEU A 438 11.61 -2.99 -66.69
N SER A 439 10.71 -4.00 -66.73
CA SER A 439 9.25 -4.05 -66.96
C SER A 439 8.59 -5.28 -66.28
N GLN A 440 7.26 -5.22 -66.03
CA GLN A 440 6.18 -6.24 -66.24
C GLN A 440 6.44 -7.77 -65.99
N SER A 441 5.47 -8.64 -65.65
CA SER A 441 4.07 -8.56 -65.18
C SER A 441 3.53 -10.00 -64.86
N SER A 442 2.38 -10.10 -64.17
CA SER A 442 1.37 -11.19 -64.24
C SER A 442 1.70 -12.65 -63.85
N ALA A 443 1.35 -12.98 -62.59
CA ALA A 443 0.27 -13.89 -62.18
C ALA A 443 0.41 -15.47 -62.20
N PRO A 444 -0.11 -16.17 -61.15
CA PRO A 444 -0.20 -17.65 -61.00
C PRO A 444 -1.63 -18.17 -61.36
N PRO A 445 -2.18 -19.35 -60.93
CA PRO A 445 -1.67 -20.49 -60.13
C PRO A 445 -2.06 -21.91 -60.68
N GLN A 446 -1.81 -23.00 -59.91
CA GLN A 446 -2.81 -24.05 -59.56
C GLN A 446 -2.28 -25.14 -58.57
N GLN A 447 -3.18 -26.01 -58.08
CA GLN A 447 -3.03 -27.09 -57.06
C GLN A 447 -3.21 -28.50 -57.75
N PRO A 448 -3.80 -29.61 -57.21
CA PRO A 448 -4.23 -30.02 -55.84
C PRO A 448 -4.10 -31.55 -55.41
N LEU A 449 -4.35 -31.84 -54.10
CA LEU A 449 -4.82 -33.14 -53.49
C LEU A 449 -3.85 -34.38 -53.54
N GLN A 450 -3.94 -35.52 -52.78
CA GLN A 450 -4.86 -36.01 -51.71
C GLN A 450 -4.28 -37.16 -50.79
N SER A 451 -4.25 -36.97 -49.45
CA SER A 451 -4.60 -37.98 -48.39
C SER A 451 -3.74 -39.30 -48.17
N PRO A 452 -4.12 -40.34 -47.36
CA PRO A 452 -3.32 -40.84 -46.19
C PRO A 452 -3.18 -42.42 -46.15
N PRO A 453 -3.17 -43.23 -45.03
CA PRO A 453 -2.98 -43.04 -43.56
C PRO A 453 -2.10 -44.15 -42.83
N GLN A 454 -2.23 -44.25 -41.48
CA GLN A 454 -2.10 -45.43 -40.56
C GLN A 454 -0.79 -45.78 -39.80
N ALA A 455 -0.95 -46.52 -38.68
CA ALA A 455 0.05 -46.85 -37.64
C ALA A 455 -0.40 -48.00 -36.68
N THR A 456 0.51 -48.70 -35.98
CA THR A 456 0.19 -49.79 -35.00
C THR A 456 1.13 -49.99 -33.79
N ARG A 457 0.48 -50.03 -32.60
CA ARG A 457 0.80 -50.30 -31.17
C ARG A 457 2.02 -51.14 -30.62
N PRO A 458 2.35 -50.99 -29.29
CA PRO A 458 3.24 -51.82 -28.42
C PRO A 458 2.41 -52.78 -27.49
N PRO A 459 2.82 -53.46 -26.34
CA PRO A 459 3.64 -53.01 -25.15
C PRO A 459 4.40 -54.08 -24.27
N SER A 460 4.87 -53.67 -23.06
CA SER A 460 4.92 -54.40 -21.73
C SER A 460 6.28 -54.79 -21.04
N PRO A 461 6.36 -54.89 -19.66
CA PRO A 461 7.57 -54.79 -18.77
C PRO A 461 7.90 -56.13 -18.00
N PRO A 462 8.55 -56.28 -16.78
CA PRO A 462 9.04 -55.38 -15.69
C PRO A 462 10.35 -55.81 -14.91
N LYS A 463 10.52 -55.36 -13.62
CA LYS A 463 11.41 -55.76 -12.48
C LYS A 463 12.79 -55.04 -12.27
N GLU A 464 13.49 -55.06 -11.10
CA GLU A 464 13.17 -55.04 -9.63
C GLU A 464 14.46 -55.10 -8.73
N ASP A 465 14.87 -53.99 -8.04
CA ASP A 465 15.74 -53.88 -6.80
C ASP A 465 17.17 -54.55 -6.71
N PRO A 466 18.00 -54.39 -5.63
CA PRO A 466 18.32 -53.23 -4.76
C PRO A 466 19.82 -53.02 -4.31
N ALA A 467 20.14 -51.79 -3.84
CA ALA A 467 21.00 -51.40 -2.67
C ALA A 467 22.55 -51.63 -2.48
N LYS A 468 23.24 -50.51 -2.13
CA LYS A 468 24.28 -50.26 -1.06
C LYS A 468 25.82 -50.50 -1.20
N ALA A 469 26.56 -49.38 -1.00
CA ALA A 469 27.65 -49.13 -0.01
C ALA A 469 29.19 -49.09 -0.36
N ALA A 470 29.76 -47.87 -0.25
CA ALA A 470 30.96 -47.43 0.52
C ALA A 470 32.46 -47.67 0.09
N SER A 471 33.10 -46.57 -0.40
CA SER A 471 34.48 -46.07 -0.04
C SER A 471 35.74 -46.87 -0.49
N PRO A 472 37.02 -46.38 -0.35
CA PRO A 472 37.57 -45.04 0.00
C PRO A 472 38.80 -44.51 -0.84
N SER A 473 39.25 -43.27 -0.53
CA SER A 473 40.66 -42.76 -0.38
C SER A 473 41.73 -42.55 -1.51
N HIS A 474 42.20 -41.28 -1.59
CA HIS A 474 43.60 -40.75 -1.59
C HIS A 474 44.61 -40.83 -2.78
N PHE A 475 45.40 -39.73 -2.91
CA PHE A 475 46.90 -39.71 -2.93
C PHE A 475 47.48 -38.30 -2.54
N SER A 476 48.71 -37.89 -2.96
CA SER A 476 49.50 -36.75 -2.38
C SER A 476 50.63 -36.16 -3.29
N PHE A 477 51.55 -35.34 -2.71
CA PHE A 477 52.80 -34.67 -3.24
C PHE A 477 52.60 -33.25 -3.88
N GLN A 478 53.28 -32.13 -3.51
CA GLN A 478 54.70 -31.73 -3.19
C GLN A 478 55.55 -31.38 -4.44
N ASP A 479 56.52 -30.42 -4.52
CA ASP A 479 57.05 -29.29 -3.68
C ASP A 479 58.13 -28.49 -4.50
N SER A 480 58.78 -27.35 -4.14
CA SER A 480 58.56 -26.16 -3.26
C SER A 480 59.73 -25.12 -3.41
N VAL A 481 59.69 -23.92 -2.75
CA VAL A 481 60.83 -22.96 -2.49
C VAL A 481 61.33 -22.16 -3.76
N VAL A 482 62.08 -21.02 -3.82
CA VAL A 482 63.15 -20.31 -3.05
C VAL A 482 63.15 -18.74 -3.14
N ASP A 483 63.64 -18.07 -2.09
CA ASP A 483 64.53 -16.86 -1.94
C ASP A 483 64.49 -15.49 -2.71
N ASN A 484 64.20 -14.42 -1.92
CA ASN A 484 65.11 -13.29 -1.52
C ASN A 484 65.32 -12.00 -2.44
N PRO A 485 66.05 -10.89 -2.03
CA PRO A 485 65.36 -9.60 -1.75
C PRO A 485 66.05 -8.24 -2.16
N GLN A 486 65.44 -7.12 -1.69
CA GLN A 486 66.07 -5.89 -1.10
C GLN A 486 66.08 -4.50 -1.84
N LEU A 487 66.11 -3.44 -0.99
CA LEU A 487 66.63 -2.05 -1.13
C LEU A 487 65.71 -0.83 -1.48
N SER A 488 66.22 0.36 -1.11
CA SER A 488 65.67 1.75 -1.14
C SER A 488 66.90 2.72 -1.21
N PRO A 489 66.92 4.06 -0.92
CA PRO A 489 65.88 5.07 -0.57
C PRO A 489 66.08 6.53 -1.15
N LEU A 490 65.25 7.50 -0.68
CA LEU A 490 65.58 8.92 -0.31
C LEU A 490 65.48 10.14 -1.30
N ALA A 491 65.08 11.30 -0.74
CA ALA A 491 65.34 12.72 -1.12
C ALA A 491 64.65 13.37 -2.36
N SER A 492 64.40 14.70 -2.48
CA SER A 492 64.22 15.84 -1.53
C SER A 492 63.81 17.16 -2.25
N LYS A 493 63.25 18.17 -1.54
CA LYS A 493 63.18 19.64 -1.88
C LYS A 493 62.25 20.06 -3.07
N ASP A 494 61.78 21.32 -3.26
CA ASP A 494 61.85 22.61 -2.52
C ASP A 494 60.68 23.59 -2.93
N SER A 495 60.49 24.68 -2.16
CA SER A 495 60.05 26.07 -2.53
C SER A 495 58.72 26.45 -3.26
N LEU A 496 57.79 27.03 -2.45
CA LEU A 496 57.29 28.43 -2.46
C LEU A 496 56.48 29.11 -3.62
N CYS A 497 55.52 29.94 -3.17
CA CYS A 497 55.04 31.25 -3.71
C CYS A 497 54.25 31.37 -5.03
N LEU A 498 52.95 31.76 -4.93
CA LEU A 498 52.49 33.16 -5.13
C LEU A 498 50.96 33.35 -4.93
N SER A 499 50.54 34.53 -4.46
CA SER A 499 49.13 34.96 -4.38
C SER A 499 48.97 36.49 -4.33
N PRO A 500 48.01 37.07 -5.08
CA PRO A 500 47.30 38.31 -4.70
C PRO A 500 45.88 37.99 -4.16
N SER A 501 45.30 38.61 -3.11
CA SER A 501 45.24 40.04 -2.69
C SER A 501 44.34 40.89 -3.60
N PHE A 502 43.40 41.74 -3.16
CA PHE A 502 42.93 42.22 -1.83
C PHE A 502 41.43 42.68 -1.98
N GLN A 503 40.63 43.24 -1.04
CA GLN A 503 40.68 43.76 0.36
C GLN A 503 39.28 43.45 1.02
N LEU A 504 39.00 43.49 2.34
CA LEU A 504 38.93 44.58 3.36
C LEU A 504 37.77 45.60 3.12
N SER A 505 37.02 46.15 4.10
CA SER A 505 37.19 46.34 5.57
C SER A 505 35.79 46.36 6.24
N THR A 506 35.44 45.66 7.34
CA THR A 506 35.83 45.77 8.78
C THR A 506 35.55 47.11 9.49
N LEU A 507 34.74 47.07 10.56
CA LEU A 507 34.75 47.96 11.74
C LEU A 507 34.60 47.11 13.02
N SER A 508 35.04 47.61 14.18
CA SER A 508 35.44 46.79 15.36
C SER A 508 35.21 47.53 16.70
N LEU A 509 35.46 47.00 17.92
CA LEU A 509 36.23 45.80 18.31
C LEU A 509 35.75 45.03 19.58
N PRO A 510 35.50 45.63 20.76
CA PRO A 510 35.62 44.90 22.05
C PRO A 510 34.29 44.87 22.86
N SER A 511 34.15 44.39 24.11
CA SER A 511 35.14 44.02 25.16
C SER A 511 34.60 43.00 26.19
N GLN A 512 35.47 42.57 27.12
CA GLN A 512 35.21 41.97 28.45
C GLN A 512 34.49 40.60 28.58
N ALA A 513 35.27 39.64 29.07
CA ALA A 513 34.84 38.46 29.86
C ALA A 513 34.97 38.82 31.38
N PRO A 514 34.59 38.00 32.40
CA PRO A 514 34.57 36.52 32.40
C PRO A 514 33.37 35.81 33.07
N SER A 515 33.36 34.48 32.97
CA SER A 515 32.59 33.54 33.81
C SER A 515 33.15 33.49 35.26
N PRO A 516 32.43 32.96 36.29
CA PRO A 516 32.13 31.51 36.37
C PRO A 516 30.82 31.07 37.08
N LEU A 517 30.46 29.81 36.84
CA LEU A 517 29.79 28.83 37.73
C LEU A 517 28.78 29.32 38.80
N HIS A 518 27.50 28.94 38.65
CA HIS A 518 26.82 28.12 39.68
C HIS A 518 25.56 27.39 39.17
N SER A 519 25.33 26.21 39.74
CA SER A 519 24.05 25.49 39.87
C SER A 519 24.09 24.74 41.22
N PRO A 520 23.07 23.98 41.68
CA PRO A 520 21.70 23.79 41.17
C PRO A 520 20.63 24.17 42.22
N ILE A 521 19.34 23.87 41.94
CA ILE A 521 18.36 23.21 42.86
C ILE A 521 16.99 23.07 42.15
N LEU A 522 16.14 22.15 42.62
CA LEU A 522 14.85 21.75 42.04
C LEU A 522 13.66 22.18 42.92
N SER A 523 12.60 22.72 42.31
CA SER A 523 11.23 22.72 42.89
C SER A 523 10.17 23.03 41.83
N GLU A 524 9.04 22.29 41.88
CA GLU A 524 7.73 22.52 41.22
C GLU A 524 7.73 22.66 39.67
N VAL A 525 7.11 21.78 38.87
CA VAL A 525 5.70 21.31 38.84
C VAL A 525 4.71 22.39 38.36
N GLY A 526 4.58 22.52 37.03
CA GLY A 526 3.51 23.29 36.38
C GLY A 526 3.92 23.92 35.05
N SER A 527 2.97 24.00 34.10
CA SER A 527 2.99 24.95 32.97
C SER A 527 4.07 24.81 31.86
N THR A 528 4.25 23.63 31.27
CA THR A 528 4.93 23.47 29.95
C THR A 528 4.03 22.96 28.81
N ALA A 529 2.71 22.88 29.03
CA ALA A 529 1.72 22.49 28.02
C ALA A 529 1.17 23.66 27.18
N ARG A 530 1.92 24.76 27.02
CA ARG A 530 1.49 26.00 26.33
C ARG A 530 2.47 26.56 25.29
N LEU A 531 3.68 26.02 25.19
CA LEU A 531 4.73 26.60 24.33
C LEU A 531 4.75 26.06 22.90
N GLU A 532 4.01 24.98 22.59
CA GLU A 532 3.85 24.49 21.21
C GLU A 532 2.71 25.20 20.44
N GLU A 533 1.76 25.86 21.13
CA GLU A 533 0.71 26.66 20.46
C GLU A 533 1.18 28.09 20.10
N GLU A 534 2.19 28.64 20.78
CA GLU A 534 2.67 30.01 20.48
C GLU A 534 3.52 30.12 19.20
N GLU A 535 4.20 29.06 18.75
CA GLU A 535 5.04 29.16 17.55
C GLU A 535 4.22 29.18 16.25
N GLU A 536 3.09 28.46 16.19
CA GLU A 536 2.15 28.54 15.05
C GLU A 536 1.39 29.89 15.05
N GLY A 537 1.26 30.55 16.21
CA GLY A 537 0.63 31.87 16.36
C GLY A 537 1.46 33.07 15.85
N ARG A 538 2.77 32.92 15.63
CA ARG A 538 3.67 34.06 15.34
C ARG A 538 3.82 34.48 13.88
N ARG A 539 2.94 33.98 12.99
CA ARG A 539 2.73 34.54 11.65
C ARG A 539 1.26 34.91 11.44
N LYS A 540 0.90 36.17 11.75
CA LYS A 540 -0.29 36.82 11.19
C LYS A 540 -0.14 36.95 9.67
N ARG A 541 -0.38 35.85 8.94
CA ARG A 541 -0.73 35.93 7.52
C ARG A 541 -2.07 36.68 7.44
N TYR A 542 -2.09 37.78 6.71
CA TYR A 542 -3.35 38.37 6.27
C TYR A 542 -4.18 37.31 5.53
N PRO A 543 -5.52 37.33 5.61
CA PRO A 543 -6.36 36.44 4.82
C PRO A 543 -6.00 36.58 3.34
N THR A 544 -5.41 35.54 2.75
CA THR A 544 -5.13 35.52 1.32
C THR A 544 -6.45 35.46 0.57
N ASP A 545 -6.63 36.34 -0.41
CA ASP A 545 -7.86 36.44 -1.21
C ASP A 545 -8.31 35.07 -1.76
N LYS A 546 -9.63 34.90 -1.90
CA LYS A 546 -10.26 33.71 -2.50
C LYS A 546 -9.69 33.42 -3.90
N ALA A 547 -9.29 34.44 -4.67
CA ALA A 547 -8.55 34.26 -5.93
C ALA A 547 -7.25 33.46 -5.79
N TYR A 548 -6.47 33.66 -4.71
CA TYR A 548 -5.24 32.89 -4.48
C TYR A 548 -5.55 31.41 -4.24
N PHE A 549 -6.62 31.08 -3.49
CA PHE A 549 -7.00 29.68 -3.30
C PHE A 549 -7.58 29.04 -4.57
N ILE A 550 -8.30 29.79 -5.41
CA ILE A 550 -8.73 29.33 -6.74
C ILE A 550 -7.51 29.08 -7.65
N ALA A 551 -6.53 29.98 -7.66
CA ALA A 551 -5.27 29.79 -8.40
C ALA A 551 -4.46 28.58 -7.87
N LYS A 552 -4.52 28.34 -6.56
CA LYS A 552 -3.91 27.17 -5.92
C LYS A 552 -4.60 25.86 -6.32
N GLU A 553 -5.90 25.87 -6.56
CA GLU A 553 -6.63 24.72 -7.13
C GLU A 553 -6.16 24.38 -8.54
N ILE A 554 -5.84 25.37 -9.38
CA ILE A 554 -5.18 25.14 -10.69
C ILE A 554 -3.87 24.39 -10.48
N LEU A 555 -2.99 24.91 -9.61
CA LEU A 555 -1.68 24.33 -9.32
C LEU A 555 -1.77 22.92 -8.73
N THR A 556 -2.68 22.66 -7.78
CA THR A 556 -2.77 21.35 -7.15
C THR A 556 -3.37 20.30 -8.07
N THR A 557 -4.35 20.66 -8.90
CA THR A 557 -4.91 19.76 -9.92
C THR A 557 -3.92 19.53 -11.07
N GLU A 558 -3.05 20.49 -11.41
CA GLU A 558 -2.03 20.33 -12.45
C GLU A 558 -0.96 19.31 -12.07
N ARG A 559 -0.54 19.28 -10.81
CA ARG A 559 0.38 18.26 -10.30
C ARG A 559 -0.16 16.84 -10.47
N THR A 560 -1.45 16.63 -10.22
CA THR A 560 -2.11 15.34 -10.47
C THR A 560 -2.24 15.06 -11.95
N TYR A 561 -2.62 16.05 -12.77
CA TYR A 561 -2.78 15.85 -14.20
C TYR A 561 -1.45 15.48 -14.91
N LEU A 562 -0.32 16.07 -14.50
CA LEU A 562 0.99 15.64 -14.99
C LEU A 562 1.36 14.21 -14.53
N LYS A 563 1.05 13.83 -13.29
CA LYS A 563 1.20 12.43 -12.84
C LYS A 563 0.31 11.47 -13.63
N ASP A 564 -0.92 11.87 -13.97
CA ASP A 564 -1.83 11.10 -14.84
C ASP A 564 -1.26 10.94 -16.27
N LEU A 565 -0.55 11.94 -16.81
CA LEU A 565 0.17 11.83 -18.08
C LEU A 565 1.39 10.90 -18.00
N GLU A 566 2.17 10.98 -16.91
CA GLU A 566 3.35 10.13 -16.68
C GLU A 566 2.98 8.64 -16.67
N VAL A 567 1.78 8.25 -16.21
CA VAL A 567 1.26 6.87 -16.32
C VAL A 567 1.35 6.35 -17.75
N ILE A 568 1.08 7.20 -18.75
CA ILE A 568 1.20 6.83 -20.17
C ILE A 568 2.63 7.05 -20.67
N THR A 569 3.13 8.29 -20.58
CA THR A 569 4.35 8.72 -21.30
C THR A 569 5.63 8.10 -20.73
N VAL A 570 5.64 7.72 -19.46
CA VAL A 570 6.78 7.09 -18.77
C VAL A 570 6.48 5.61 -18.50
N TRP A 571 5.47 5.33 -17.68
CA TRP A 571 5.26 3.98 -17.12
C TRP A 571 4.74 2.98 -18.16
N PHE A 572 3.67 3.32 -18.89
CA PHE A 572 3.13 2.44 -19.93
C PHE A 572 4.11 2.31 -21.11
N ARG A 573 4.77 3.40 -21.54
CA ARG A 573 5.84 3.35 -22.56
C ARG A 573 6.92 2.34 -22.17
N SER A 574 7.41 2.40 -20.93
CA SER A 574 8.43 1.47 -20.42
C SER A 574 7.98 0.01 -20.54
N ALA A 575 6.74 -0.29 -20.13
CA ALA A 575 6.17 -1.63 -20.23
C ALA A 575 6.08 -2.15 -21.68
N VAL A 576 5.53 -1.36 -22.61
CA VAL A 576 5.33 -1.81 -24.01
C VAL A 576 6.63 -1.90 -24.81
N ILE A 577 7.63 -1.06 -24.50
CA ILE A 577 8.98 -1.14 -25.08
C ILE A 577 9.73 -2.36 -24.52
N LYS A 578 9.78 -2.51 -23.19
CA LYS A 578 10.52 -3.60 -22.51
C LYS A 578 10.09 -4.97 -23.01
N GLU A 579 8.79 -5.18 -23.15
CA GLU A 579 8.26 -6.45 -23.66
C GLU A 579 8.21 -6.52 -25.19
N ASN A 580 8.46 -5.42 -25.91
CA ASN A 580 8.25 -5.28 -27.37
C ASN A 580 6.89 -5.86 -27.79
N ALA A 581 5.81 -5.27 -27.25
CA ALA A 581 4.45 -5.79 -27.35
C ALA A 581 3.51 -5.00 -28.28
N MET A 582 3.89 -3.76 -28.63
CA MET A 582 3.06 -2.85 -29.43
C MET A 582 3.70 -2.59 -30.80
N PRO A 583 2.94 -2.62 -31.92
CA PRO A 583 3.48 -2.28 -33.25
C PRO A 583 3.98 -0.83 -33.33
N GLU A 584 5.06 -0.60 -34.08
CA GLU A 584 5.71 0.72 -34.22
C GLU A 584 4.77 1.84 -34.72
N GLY A 585 3.85 1.53 -35.64
CA GLY A 585 2.83 2.49 -36.07
C GLY A 585 1.87 2.90 -34.95
N LEU A 586 1.49 1.99 -34.05
CA LEU A 586 0.63 2.29 -32.89
C LEU A 586 1.42 2.96 -31.76
N MET A 587 2.68 2.57 -31.53
CA MET A 587 3.61 3.30 -30.67
C MET A 587 3.70 4.76 -31.09
N THR A 588 3.90 5.00 -32.40
CA THR A 588 4.02 6.35 -32.97
C THR A 588 2.70 7.11 -32.82
N LEU A 589 1.57 6.50 -33.19
CA LEU A 589 0.24 7.11 -33.05
C LEU A 589 -0.08 7.48 -31.58
N LEU A 590 0.24 6.62 -30.62
CA LEU A 590 0.00 6.89 -29.20
C LEU A 590 0.91 8.02 -28.68
N PHE A 591 2.23 7.88 -28.80
CA PHE A 591 3.16 8.78 -28.11
C PHE A 591 3.35 10.12 -28.83
N SER A 592 3.30 10.18 -30.17
CA SER A 592 3.46 11.46 -30.89
C SER A 592 2.32 12.45 -30.66
N ASN A 593 1.15 11.99 -30.20
CA ASN A 593 0.03 12.87 -29.83
C ASN A 593 0.02 13.27 -28.34
N ILE A 594 0.69 12.52 -27.46
CA ILE A 594 0.65 12.76 -26.00
C ILE A 594 1.94 13.43 -25.49
N ASP A 595 3.10 13.11 -26.07
CA ASP A 595 4.40 13.68 -25.66
C ASP A 595 4.47 15.21 -25.79
N PRO A 596 3.97 15.86 -26.87
CA PRO A 596 3.94 17.32 -26.96
C PRO A 596 3.08 17.97 -25.87
N ILE A 597 1.93 17.35 -25.56
CA ILE A 597 1.02 17.80 -24.50
C ILE A 597 1.72 17.69 -23.14
N TYR A 598 2.38 16.57 -22.86
CA TYR A 598 3.11 16.36 -21.61
C TYR A 598 4.22 17.40 -21.39
N GLU A 599 5.08 17.66 -22.38
CA GLU A 599 6.14 18.67 -22.22
C GLU A 599 5.60 20.10 -22.14
N PHE A 600 4.50 20.43 -22.84
CA PHE A 600 3.79 21.70 -22.65
C PHE A 600 3.33 21.87 -21.19
N HIS A 601 2.61 20.90 -20.64
CA HIS A 601 2.10 20.98 -19.27
C HIS A 601 3.24 20.97 -18.23
N ARG A 602 4.33 20.26 -18.49
CA ARG A 602 5.56 20.26 -17.69
C ARG A 602 6.30 21.61 -17.75
N GLY A 603 6.08 22.42 -18.77
CA GLY A 603 6.43 23.84 -18.80
C GLY A 603 5.47 24.67 -17.95
N PHE A 604 4.18 24.60 -18.25
CA PHE A 604 3.10 25.38 -17.60
C PHE A 604 3.07 25.22 -16.07
N LEU A 605 3.23 24.00 -15.54
CA LEU A 605 3.30 23.75 -14.09
C LEU A 605 4.41 24.58 -13.42
N LYS A 606 5.57 24.76 -14.06
CA LYS A 606 6.68 25.55 -13.50
C LYS A 606 6.32 27.03 -13.41
N GLU A 607 5.57 27.56 -14.37
CA GLU A 607 5.07 28.94 -14.35
C GLU A 607 4.04 29.15 -13.23
N LEU A 608 3.12 28.18 -13.03
CA LEU A 608 2.17 28.18 -11.93
C LEU A 608 2.86 28.13 -10.55
N ASP A 609 3.83 27.23 -10.38
CA ASP A 609 4.56 27.08 -9.11
C ASP A 609 5.41 28.32 -8.80
N GLN A 610 6.13 28.86 -9.80
CA GLN A 610 6.87 30.11 -9.65
C GLN A 610 5.93 31.27 -9.28
N ARG A 611 4.75 31.37 -9.91
CA ARG A 611 3.80 32.43 -9.63
C ARG A 611 3.27 32.36 -8.20
N LEU A 612 2.84 31.19 -7.72
CA LEU A 612 2.30 31.07 -6.35
C LEU A 612 3.38 31.14 -5.27
N ALA A 613 4.62 30.72 -5.55
CA ALA A 613 5.75 30.94 -4.64
C ALA A 613 6.06 32.43 -4.43
N LEU A 614 5.92 33.25 -5.49
CA LEU A 614 6.03 34.72 -5.40
C LEU A 614 4.82 35.35 -4.70
N TRP A 615 3.60 34.87 -4.97
CA TRP A 615 2.37 35.34 -4.30
C TRP A 615 2.40 35.05 -2.79
N GLU A 616 2.90 33.88 -2.36
CA GLU A 616 3.06 33.52 -0.94
C GLU A 616 4.12 34.34 -0.17
N GLY A 617 4.95 35.13 -0.86
CA GLY A 617 5.98 35.95 -0.21
C GLY A 617 7.09 35.13 0.46
N ARG A 618 7.54 34.02 -0.14
CA ARG A 618 8.67 33.22 0.40
C ARG A 618 10.05 33.73 0.00
N SER A 619 10.11 34.77 -0.82
CA SER A 619 11.31 35.50 -1.23
C SER A 619 11.24 36.94 -0.75
N ASN A 620 12.40 37.57 -0.50
CA ASN A 620 12.55 38.96 0.01
C ASN A 620 12.09 40.07 -0.98
N ALA A 621 11.22 39.75 -1.93
CA ALA A 621 10.81 40.58 -3.06
C ALA A 621 9.55 41.44 -2.79
N HIS A 622 9.22 41.72 -1.53
CA HIS A 622 7.96 42.36 -1.09
C HIS A 622 7.76 43.83 -1.53
N VAL A 623 8.59 44.35 -2.44
CA VAL A 623 8.77 45.81 -2.66
C VAL A 623 8.60 46.24 -4.14
N LYS A 624 8.69 45.34 -5.13
CA LYS A 624 8.84 45.75 -6.56
C LYS A 624 8.18 44.88 -7.65
N GLY A 625 7.17 44.05 -7.37
CA GLY A 625 6.59 43.21 -8.43
C GLY A 625 5.13 42.79 -8.26
N ASP A 626 4.41 42.82 -9.38
CA ASP A 626 2.95 42.65 -9.50
C ASP A 626 2.43 41.20 -9.41
N TYR A 627 3.09 40.35 -8.61
CA TYR A 627 2.90 38.89 -8.67
C TYR A 627 1.59 38.36 -8.07
N GLN A 628 0.75 39.20 -7.46
CA GLN A 628 -0.57 38.80 -6.95
C GLN A 628 -1.63 38.79 -8.07
N ARG A 629 -1.50 37.87 -9.03
CA ARG A 629 -2.44 37.62 -10.14
C ARG A 629 -2.16 36.28 -10.81
N ILE A 630 -3.08 35.76 -11.63
CA ILE A 630 -2.87 34.51 -12.40
C ILE A 630 -3.36 34.57 -13.85
N GLY A 631 -4.22 35.52 -14.21
CA GLY A 631 -4.85 35.62 -15.53
C GLY A 631 -3.87 35.83 -16.69
N ASP A 632 -2.75 36.50 -16.48
CA ASP A 632 -1.67 36.65 -17.47
C ASP A 632 -0.96 35.32 -17.80
N VAL A 633 -0.71 34.49 -16.77
CA VAL A 633 -0.13 33.14 -16.96
C VAL A 633 -1.16 32.23 -17.63
N MET A 634 -2.44 32.32 -17.23
CA MET A 634 -3.51 31.56 -17.87
C MET A 634 -3.69 31.97 -19.34
N LEU A 635 -3.80 33.26 -19.66
CA LEU A 635 -4.02 33.76 -21.01
C LEU A 635 -2.92 33.28 -21.97
N LYS A 636 -1.65 33.50 -21.60
CA LYS A 636 -0.49 33.03 -22.37
C LYS A 636 -0.60 31.54 -22.70
N ASN A 637 -0.89 30.71 -21.71
CA ASN A 637 -0.87 29.25 -21.85
C ASN A 637 -2.17 28.71 -22.50
N MET A 638 -3.33 29.34 -22.31
CA MET A 638 -4.57 28.96 -22.99
C MET A 638 -4.54 29.30 -24.49
N SER A 639 -3.94 30.43 -24.88
CA SER A 639 -3.72 30.74 -26.31
C SER A 639 -2.71 29.78 -26.95
N ALA A 640 -1.62 29.42 -26.25
CA ALA A 640 -0.66 28.42 -26.73
C ALA A 640 -1.29 27.02 -26.90
N LEU A 641 -2.23 26.63 -26.03
CA LEU A 641 -2.94 25.34 -26.13
C LEU A 641 -3.74 25.17 -27.44
N LYS A 642 -4.08 26.25 -28.15
CA LYS A 642 -4.78 26.16 -29.45
C LYS A 642 -3.99 25.36 -30.48
N GLU A 643 -2.66 25.45 -30.48
CA GLU A 643 -1.77 24.71 -31.38
C GLU A 643 -1.87 23.18 -31.17
N PHE A 644 -2.14 22.74 -29.94
CA PHE A 644 -2.20 21.33 -29.54
C PHE A 644 -3.53 20.64 -29.86
N THR A 645 -4.55 21.39 -30.32
CA THR A 645 -5.89 20.87 -30.66
C THR A 645 -5.83 19.76 -31.72
N SER A 646 -4.86 19.82 -32.63
CA SER A 646 -4.63 18.82 -33.68
C SER A 646 -4.19 17.44 -33.16
N TYR A 647 -3.48 17.39 -32.02
CA TYR A 647 -3.15 16.14 -31.33
C TYR A 647 -4.37 15.61 -30.57
N LEU A 648 -5.06 16.48 -29.82
CA LEU A 648 -6.25 16.13 -29.03
C LEU A 648 -7.37 15.52 -29.88
N GLN A 649 -7.57 16.01 -31.12
CA GLN A 649 -8.54 15.46 -32.06
C GLN A 649 -8.28 13.99 -32.43
N LYS A 650 -7.02 13.52 -32.35
CA LYS A 650 -6.63 12.14 -32.66
C LYS A 650 -6.78 11.17 -31.48
N HIS A 651 -7.16 11.62 -30.29
CA HIS A 651 -7.30 10.73 -29.12
C HIS A 651 -8.36 9.63 -29.35
N ASP A 652 -9.38 9.92 -30.18
CA ASP A 652 -10.41 8.97 -30.61
C ASP A 652 -9.84 7.86 -31.51
N GLU A 653 -8.92 8.21 -32.43
CA GLU A 653 -8.17 7.27 -33.26
C GLU A 653 -7.22 6.43 -32.40
N VAL A 654 -6.45 7.07 -31.51
CA VAL A 654 -5.52 6.44 -30.56
C VAL A 654 -6.23 5.38 -29.71
N LEU A 655 -7.34 5.75 -29.06
CA LEU A 655 -8.11 4.85 -28.19
C LEU A 655 -8.75 3.70 -29.00
N THR A 656 -9.26 3.99 -30.19
CA THR A 656 -9.88 3.00 -31.07
C THR A 656 -8.86 1.98 -31.60
N GLU A 657 -7.70 2.41 -32.08
CA GLU A 657 -6.66 1.51 -32.57
C GLU A 657 -5.95 0.76 -31.45
N LEU A 658 -5.80 1.35 -30.25
CA LEU A 658 -5.30 0.63 -29.07
C LEU A 658 -6.22 -0.53 -28.67
N GLU A 659 -7.54 -0.32 -28.68
CA GLU A 659 -8.54 -1.35 -28.36
C GLU A 659 -8.67 -2.42 -29.47
N LYS A 660 -8.56 -2.04 -30.75
CA LYS A 660 -8.46 -3.02 -31.86
C LYS A 660 -7.19 -3.86 -31.75
N ALA A 661 -6.06 -3.22 -31.42
CA ALA A 661 -4.78 -3.89 -31.29
C ALA A 661 -4.71 -4.80 -30.06
N SER A 662 -5.27 -4.39 -28.91
CA SER A 662 -5.33 -5.23 -27.70
C SER A 662 -6.11 -6.52 -27.95
N LYS A 663 -7.28 -6.43 -28.61
CA LYS A 663 -8.11 -7.58 -29.01
C LYS A 663 -7.43 -8.50 -30.03
N ARG A 664 -6.63 -7.95 -30.95
CA ARG A 664 -5.94 -8.71 -32.02
C ARG A 664 -4.61 -9.34 -31.56
N LEU A 665 -3.88 -8.67 -30.68
CA LEU A 665 -2.50 -9.01 -30.33
C LEU A 665 -2.41 -9.50 -28.88
N LYS A 666 -2.54 -10.82 -28.66
CA LYS A 666 -2.49 -11.45 -27.32
C LYS A 666 -1.32 -10.99 -26.44
N LYS A 667 -0.16 -10.68 -27.04
CA LYS A 667 1.01 -10.14 -26.31
C LYS A 667 0.75 -8.74 -25.74
N LEU A 668 0.12 -7.86 -26.53
CA LEU A 668 -0.33 -6.54 -26.07
C LEU A 668 -1.47 -6.68 -25.05
N GLU A 669 -2.39 -7.62 -25.25
CA GLU A 669 -3.47 -7.95 -24.32
C GLU A 669 -2.95 -8.30 -22.92
N THR A 670 -1.93 -9.17 -22.85
CA THR A 670 -1.26 -9.52 -21.58
C THR A 670 -0.59 -8.32 -20.94
N VAL A 671 0.26 -7.59 -21.69
CA VAL A 671 0.97 -6.41 -21.14
C VAL A 671 0.01 -5.33 -20.66
N TYR A 672 -1.08 -5.09 -21.39
CA TYR A 672 -2.15 -4.16 -21.00
C TYR A 672 -2.81 -4.60 -19.68
N LYS A 673 -3.20 -5.88 -19.57
CA LYS A 673 -3.82 -6.45 -18.36
C LYS A 673 -2.87 -6.44 -17.16
N GLU A 674 -1.59 -6.74 -17.35
CA GLU A 674 -0.58 -6.70 -16.30
C GLU A 674 -0.24 -5.27 -15.86
N PHE A 675 -0.27 -4.31 -16.78
CA PHE A 675 -0.06 -2.89 -16.46
C PHE A 675 -1.18 -2.32 -15.58
N GLU A 676 -2.45 -2.64 -15.86
CA GLU A 676 -3.60 -2.26 -15.01
C GLU A 676 -3.60 -2.89 -13.61
N LEU A 677 -2.72 -3.87 -13.34
CA LEU A 677 -2.51 -4.43 -12.00
C LEU A 677 -1.37 -3.73 -11.23
N GLN A 678 -0.64 -2.80 -11.87
CA GLN A 678 0.42 -2.02 -11.23
C GLN A 678 -0.18 -0.84 -10.44
N LYS A 679 0.40 -0.54 -9.27
CA LYS A 679 -0.13 0.50 -8.36
C LYS A 679 -0.16 1.92 -8.97
N VAL A 680 0.66 2.18 -9.98
CA VAL A 680 0.70 3.45 -10.73
C VAL A 680 -0.52 3.60 -11.65
N CYS A 681 -1.05 2.50 -12.18
CA CYS A 681 -2.28 2.48 -12.96
C CYS A 681 -3.51 2.44 -12.01
N TYR A 682 -3.72 3.53 -11.28
CA TYR A 682 -4.72 3.61 -10.20
C TYR A 682 -6.18 3.77 -10.70
N LEU A 683 -6.37 3.89 -12.02
CA LEU A 683 -7.61 3.90 -12.79
C LEU A 683 -7.45 2.95 -13.99
N PRO A 684 -8.52 2.54 -14.70
CA PRO A 684 -8.39 1.82 -15.97
C PRO A 684 -7.53 2.59 -16.98
N LEU A 685 -6.71 1.89 -17.77
CA LEU A 685 -5.69 2.56 -18.61
C LEU A 685 -6.33 3.49 -19.64
N ASN A 686 -7.45 3.09 -20.25
CA ASN A 686 -8.19 3.93 -21.19
C ASN A 686 -8.66 5.27 -20.57
N THR A 687 -8.93 5.34 -19.26
CA THR A 687 -9.36 6.59 -18.60
C THR A 687 -8.29 7.68 -18.63
N PHE A 688 -6.99 7.32 -18.65
CA PHE A 688 -5.91 8.30 -18.76
C PHE A 688 -5.84 8.98 -20.13
N LEU A 689 -6.33 8.33 -21.20
CA LEU A 689 -6.36 8.92 -22.56
C LEU A 689 -7.40 10.05 -22.72
N LEU A 690 -8.41 10.07 -21.84
CA LEU A 690 -9.46 11.10 -21.79
C LEU A 690 -8.99 12.36 -21.04
N LYS A 691 -8.06 12.20 -20.08
CA LYS A 691 -7.60 13.26 -19.16
C LYS A 691 -7.20 14.57 -19.86
N PRO A 692 -6.52 14.58 -21.03
CA PRO A 692 -6.12 15.84 -21.66
C PRO A 692 -7.28 16.71 -22.15
N ILE A 693 -8.33 16.11 -22.71
CA ILE A 693 -9.53 16.85 -23.13
C ILE A 693 -10.35 17.27 -21.90
N GLN A 694 -10.46 16.39 -20.90
CA GLN A 694 -11.10 16.72 -19.61
C GLN A 694 -10.39 17.87 -18.88
N ARG A 695 -9.06 18.00 -18.99
CA ARG A 695 -8.29 19.08 -18.35
C ARG A 695 -8.66 20.45 -18.91
N LEU A 696 -8.94 20.56 -20.21
CA LEU A 696 -9.43 21.80 -20.83
C LEU A 696 -10.79 22.24 -20.25
N MET A 697 -11.71 21.28 -20.06
CA MET A 697 -13.00 21.54 -19.40
C MET A 697 -12.78 22.05 -17.98
N HIS A 698 -11.82 21.47 -17.26
CA HIS A 698 -11.47 21.92 -15.91
C HIS A 698 -10.88 23.35 -15.91
N TYR A 699 -10.02 23.73 -16.85
CA TYR A 699 -9.53 25.12 -16.96
C TYR A 699 -10.68 26.11 -17.20
N LYS A 700 -11.60 25.80 -18.10
CA LYS A 700 -12.82 26.60 -18.34
C LYS A 700 -13.58 26.81 -17.03
N LEU A 701 -13.88 25.73 -16.29
CA LEU A 701 -14.60 25.79 -15.03
C LEU A 701 -13.88 26.62 -13.95
N ILE A 702 -12.55 26.52 -13.83
CA ILE A 702 -11.79 27.32 -12.85
C ILE A 702 -11.73 28.81 -13.27
N LEU A 703 -11.52 29.08 -14.56
CA LEU A 703 -11.50 30.45 -15.10
C LEU A 703 -12.86 31.14 -14.99
N GLU A 704 -13.96 30.41 -15.19
CA GLU A 704 -15.30 30.92 -14.88
C GLU A 704 -15.43 31.37 -13.43
N ARG A 705 -14.89 30.60 -12.47
CA ARG A 705 -14.93 30.98 -11.04
C ARG A 705 -14.05 32.19 -10.72
N LEU A 706 -12.89 32.33 -11.37
CA LEU A 706 -12.07 33.55 -11.27
C LEU A 706 -12.81 34.78 -11.82
N CYS A 707 -13.42 34.66 -13.00
CA CYS A 707 -14.22 35.73 -13.61
C CYS A 707 -15.49 36.07 -12.81
N LYS A 708 -16.06 35.10 -12.06
CA LYS A 708 -17.19 35.32 -11.14
C LYS A 708 -16.75 35.96 -9.80
N HIS A 709 -15.49 35.83 -9.40
CA HIS A 709 -14.92 36.43 -8.18
C HIS A 709 -14.40 37.85 -8.40
N TYR A 710 -13.70 38.09 -9.52
CA TYR A 710 -13.14 39.41 -9.82
C TYR A 710 -14.19 40.40 -10.32
N SER A 711 -14.14 41.64 -9.81
CA SER A 711 -14.94 42.73 -10.37
C SER A 711 -14.42 43.17 -11.74
N PRO A 712 -15.25 43.77 -12.62
CA PRO A 712 -14.81 44.22 -13.95
C PRO A 712 -13.68 45.26 -13.96
N ALA A 713 -13.46 45.95 -12.84
CA ALA A 713 -12.36 46.90 -12.64
C ALA A 713 -11.06 46.25 -12.13
N HIS A 714 -11.09 44.96 -11.75
CA HIS A 714 -9.89 44.27 -11.28
C HIS A 714 -8.94 43.97 -12.46
N ARG A 715 -7.66 44.27 -12.29
CA ARG A 715 -6.63 44.13 -13.33
C ARG A 715 -6.57 42.75 -14.00
N ASP A 716 -6.83 41.70 -13.22
CA ASP A 716 -6.73 40.30 -13.66
C ASP A 716 -8.03 39.80 -14.31
N TYR A 717 -9.14 40.54 -14.20
CA TYR A 717 -10.44 40.17 -14.78
C TYR A 717 -10.39 40.08 -16.30
N ARG A 718 -9.78 41.08 -16.97
CA ARG A 718 -9.65 41.08 -18.44
C ARG A 718 -8.83 39.88 -18.91
N ASP A 719 -7.69 39.65 -18.28
CA ASP A 719 -6.74 38.62 -18.71
C ASP A 719 -7.33 37.22 -18.44
N CYS A 720 -8.01 37.01 -17.30
CA CYS A 720 -8.82 35.82 -17.05
C CYS A 720 -10.00 35.64 -18.02
N LYS A 721 -10.66 36.73 -18.43
CA LYS A 721 -11.83 36.68 -19.33
C LYS A 721 -11.44 36.30 -20.76
N GLU A 722 -10.34 36.85 -21.28
CA GLU A 722 -9.82 36.38 -22.57
C GLU A 722 -9.28 34.95 -22.44
N ALA A 723 -8.58 34.58 -21.36
CA ALA A 723 -8.14 33.19 -21.15
C ALA A 723 -9.33 32.19 -21.12
N LEU A 724 -10.44 32.58 -20.50
CA LEU A 724 -11.69 31.81 -20.48
C LEU A 724 -12.27 31.63 -21.88
N LYS A 725 -12.32 32.70 -22.68
CA LYS A 725 -12.79 32.68 -24.07
C LYS A 725 -11.91 31.76 -24.94
N GLU A 726 -10.59 31.87 -24.82
CA GLU A 726 -9.61 31.05 -25.55
C GLU A 726 -9.83 29.55 -25.27
N VAL A 727 -9.97 29.15 -23.99
CA VAL A 727 -10.20 27.73 -23.66
C VAL A 727 -11.63 27.27 -23.93
N ALA A 728 -12.63 28.16 -23.84
CA ALA A 728 -14.02 27.84 -24.17
C ALA A 728 -14.21 27.56 -25.68
N GLU A 729 -13.43 28.21 -26.54
CA GLU A 729 -13.38 27.94 -27.99
C GLU A 729 -12.87 26.51 -28.27
N ILE A 730 -11.69 26.16 -27.72
CA ILE A 730 -11.11 24.79 -27.85
C ILE A 730 -12.06 23.74 -27.25
N ALA A 731 -12.64 24.02 -26.07
CA ALA A 731 -13.58 23.13 -25.41
C ALA A 731 -14.82 22.87 -26.27
N THR A 732 -15.38 23.92 -26.90
CA THR A 732 -16.53 23.79 -27.81
C THR A 732 -16.18 22.95 -29.04
N GLN A 733 -14.97 23.12 -29.59
CA GLN A 733 -14.49 22.33 -30.73
C GLN A 733 -14.28 20.84 -30.41
N LEU A 734 -13.89 20.51 -29.18
CA LEU A 734 -13.61 19.13 -28.75
C LEU A 734 -14.78 18.42 -28.05
N GLN A 735 -15.87 19.13 -27.73
CA GLN A 735 -16.97 18.62 -26.91
C GLN A 735 -17.61 17.33 -27.44
N SER A 736 -17.79 17.22 -28.76
CA SER A 736 -18.37 16.03 -29.41
C SER A 736 -17.42 14.83 -29.40
N SER A 737 -16.12 15.07 -29.59
CA SER A 737 -15.09 14.05 -29.44
C SER A 737 -14.98 13.56 -28.00
N LEU A 738 -15.10 14.45 -27.00
CA LEU A 738 -15.11 14.07 -25.59
C LEU A 738 -16.28 13.13 -25.27
N ILE A 739 -17.50 13.47 -25.67
CA ILE A 739 -18.70 12.64 -25.43
C ILE A 739 -18.53 11.25 -26.07
N ARG A 740 -18.02 11.20 -27.31
CA ARG A 740 -17.73 9.92 -28.01
C ARG A 740 -16.67 9.09 -27.28
N LEU A 741 -15.58 9.73 -26.84
CA LEU A 741 -14.50 9.10 -26.09
C LEU A 741 -14.95 8.56 -24.72
N GLU A 742 -15.73 9.33 -23.96
CA GLU A 742 -16.24 8.91 -22.65
C GLU A 742 -17.20 7.71 -22.78
N ASN A 743 -18.11 7.75 -23.76
CA ASN A 743 -18.98 6.61 -24.06
C ASN A 743 -18.19 5.37 -24.52
N PHE A 744 -17.23 5.52 -25.44
CA PHE A 744 -16.41 4.41 -25.93
C PHE A 744 -15.52 3.81 -24.82
N GLN A 745 -14.96 4.64 -23.93
CA GLN A 745 -14.22 4.17 -22.75
C GLN A 745 -15.14 3.35 -21.84
N LYS A 746 -16.38 3.82 -21.58
CA LYS A 746 -17.30 3.10 -20.71
C LYS A 746 -17.78 1.79 -21.33
N LEU A 747 -18.08 1.76 -22.63
CA LEU A 747 -18.47 0.52 -23.33
C LEU A 747 -17.32 -0.50 -23.39
N THR A 748 -16.07 -0.06 -23.58
CA THR A 748 -14.89 -0.95 -23.55
C THR A 748 -14.59 -1.49 -22.15
N GLU A 749 -14.76 -0.68 -21.10
CA GLU A 749 -14.69 -1.13 -19.70
C GLU A 749 -15.76 -2.19 -19.40
N LEU A 750 -17.02 -1.94 -19.76
CA LEU A 750 -18.13 -2.87 -19.56
C LEU A 750 -17.95 -4.18 -20.35
N GLN A 751 -17.44 -4.12 -21.59
CA GLN A 751 -17.14 -5.32 -22.39
C GLN A 751 -16.04 -6.20 -21.77
N ARG A 752 -15.20 -5.68 -20.86
CA ARG A 752 -14.18 -6.43 -20.14
C ARG A 752 -14.67 -6.98 -18.79
N ASP A 753 -15.65 -6.32 -18.17
CA ASP A 753 -16.22 -6.70 -16.85
C ASP A 753 -17.43 -7.64 -16.96
N LEU A 754 -18.10 -7.67 -18.12
CA LEU A 754 -19.22 -8.58 -18.42
C LEU A 754 -18.76 -9.82 -19.20
N ILE A 755 -19.34 -10.97 -18.87
CA ILE A 755 -19.17 -12.23 -19.63
C ILE A 755 -20.51 -12.76 -20.14
N ALA A 756 -20.46 -13.61 -21.16
CA ALA A 756 -21.62 -14.07 -21.93
C ALA A 756 -22.36 -12.94 -22.69
N ILE A 757 -21.63 -11.89 -23.09
CA ILE A 757 -22.02 -10.95 -24.13
C ILE A 757 -20.81 -10.54 -24.96
N GLU A 758 -20.98 -10.50 -26.28
CA GLU A 758 -19.98 -10.04 -27.25
C GLU A 758 -20.54 -8.82 -28.00
N ASN A 759 -19.65 -8.01 -28.58
CA ASN A 759 -20.00 -6.83 -29.39
C ASN A 759 -20.88 -5.80 -28.64
N LEU A 760 -20.66 -5.63 -27.33
CA LEU A 760 -21.26 -4.55 -26.54
C LEU A 760 -20.81 -3.17 -27.06
N THR A 761 -19.56 -3.06 -27.51
CA THR A 761 -19.03 -1.90 -28.24
C THR A 761 -19.57 -1.90 -29.68
N ALA A 762 -20.69 -1.22 -29.91
CA ALA A 762 -21.32 -1.09 -31.23
C ALA A 762 -21.51 0.39 -31.62
N PRO A 763 -21.44 0.75 -32.92
CA PRO A 763 -21.74 2.11 -33.38
C PRO A 763 -23.15 2.54 -32.98
N GLY A 764 -23.30 3.77 -32.47
CA GLY A 764 -24.60 4.33 -32.06
C GLY A 764 -25.16 3.80 -30.72
N ARG A 765 -24.53 2.80 -30.09
CA ARG A 765 -24.87 2.42 -28.71
C ARG A 765 -24.27 3.44 -27.74
N GLU A 766 -25.08 3.90 -26.80
CA GLU A 766 -24.66 4.80 -25.73
C GLU A 766 -24.94 4.17 -24.36
N PHE A 767 -24.03 4.33 -23.41
CA PHE A 767 -24.25 3.94 -22.02
C PHE A 767 -25.10 5.00 -21.29
N ILE A 768 -26.12 4.56 -20.55
CA ILE A 768 -27.02 5.45 -19.81
C ILE A 768 -26.85 5.25 -18.29
N ARG A 769 -27.01 4.02 -17.77
CA ARG A 769 -26.94 3.72 -16.33
C ARG A 769 -26.45 2.32 -16.02
N GLU A 770 -25.56 2.18 -15.03
CA GLU A 770 -25.23 0.91 -14.38
C GLU A 770 -25.73 0.93 -12.94
N GLY A 771 -26.13 -0.20 -12.40
CA GLY A 771 -26.46 -0.27 -10.97
C GLY A 771 -27.10 -1.57 -10.54
N CYS A 772 -27.46 -1.60 -9.26
CA CYS A 772 -27.98 -2.80 -8.63
C CYS A 772 -29.46 -2.66 -8.23
N LEU A 773 -30.27 -3.63 -8.66
CA LEU A 773 -31.70 -3.77 -8.33
C LEU A 773 -32.00 -5.21 -7.90
N TYR A 774 -33.16 -5.42 -7.29
CA TYR A 774 -33.64 -6.73 -6.88
C TYR A 774 -34.70 -7.25 -7.86
N LYS A 775 -34.36 -8.23 -8.71
CA LYS A 775 -35.33 -8.91 -9.57
C LYS A 775 -36.21 -9.84 -8.71
N LEU A 776 -37.53 -9.73 -8.83
CA LEU A 776 -38.46 -10.67 -8.21
C LEU A 776 -38.41 -12.02 -8.94
N THR A 777 -38.42 -13.12 -8.19
CA THR A 777 -38.38 -14.49 -8.70
C THR A 777 -39.28 -15.41 -7.88
N LYS A 778 -39.50 -16.65 -8.35
CA LYS A 778 -40.17 -17.72 -7.59
C LYS A 778 -39.54 -17.96 -6.20
N LYS A 779 -38.26 -17.60 -6.03
CA LYS A 779 -37.47 -17.73 -4.79
C LYS A 779 -37.36 -16.38 -4.02
N GLY A 780 -38.27 -15.44 -4.28
CA GLY A 780 -38.28 -14.09 -3.70
C GLY A 780 -37.39 -13.08 -4.45
N LEU A 781 -37.12 -11.94 -3.81
CA LEU A 781 -36.26 -10.88 -4.35
C LEU A 781 -34.80 -11.34 -4.43
N GLN A 782 -34.20 -11.26 -5.61
CA GLN A 782 -32.79 -11.57 -5.82
C GLN A 782 -32.03 -10.37 -6.38
N GLN A 783 -30.94 -10.01 -5.71
CA GLN A 783 -30.01 -8.97 -6.15
C GLN A 783 -29.41 -9.31 -7.54
N ARG A 784 -29.34 -8.32 -8.44
CA ARG A 784 -28.73 -8.36 -9.77
C ARG A 784 -28.08 -7.02 -10.12
N MET A 785 -27.06 -7.04 -10.98
CA MET A 785 -26.66 -5.85 -11.74
C MET A 785 -27.52 -5.71 -13.00
N PHE A 786 -27.87 -4.46 -13.30
CA PHE A 786 -28.57 -3.98 -14.49
C PHE A 786 -27.73 -2.91 -15.19
N PHE A 787 -27.80 -2.89 -16.52
CA PHE A 787 -27.08 -1.95 -17.38
C PHE A 787 -28.01 -1.46 -18.49
N LEU A 788 -28.34 -0.17 -18.48
CA LEU A 788 -29.17 0.50 -19.48
C LEU A 788 -28.30 1.18 -20.52
N PHE A 789 -28.60 0.90 -21.79
CA PHE A 789 -28.01 1.49 -22.98
C PHE A 789 -29.10 2.14 -23.84
N SER A 790 -28.72 2.88 -24.88
CA SER A 790 -29.67 3.54 -25.80
C SER A 790 -30.58 2.58 -26.59
N ASP A 791 -30.22 1.30 -26.71
CA ASP A 791 -30.97 0.27 -27.46
C ASP A 791 -31.55 -0.87 -26.59
N MET A 792 -30.94 -1.16 -25.44
CA MET A 792 -31.31 -2.30 -24.59
C MET A 792 -31.08 -2.09 -23.09
N LEU A 793 -31.82 -2.86 -22.28
CA LEU A 793 -31.55 -3.11 -20.87
C LEU A 793 -30.96 -4.52 -20.70
N LEU A 794 -29.72 -4.62 -20.22
CA LEU A 794 -29.09 -5.88 -19.82
C LEU A 794 -29.27 -6.14 -18.33
N TYR A 795 -29.36 -7.42 -17.95
CA TYR A 795 -29.25 -7.83 -16.55
C TYR A 795 -28.54 -9.18 -16.38
N THR A 796 -28.03 -9.39 -15.16
CA THR A 796 -27.04 -10.43 -14.85
C THR A 796 -27.63 -11.69 -14.20
N SER A 797 -26.77 -12.70 -14.06
CA SER A 797 -26.96 -13.86 -13.18
C SER A 797 -26.77 -13.46 -11.70
N LYS A 798 -27.02 -14.39 -10.77
CA LYS A 798 -26.83 -14.14 -9.33
C LYS A 798 -25.34 -14.10 -8.99
N GLY A 799 -24.88 -13.01 -8.38
CA GLY A 799 -23.53 -12.90 -7.84
C GLY A 799 -22.46 -12.50 -8.86
N VAL A 800 -21.20 -12.68 -8.44
CA VAL A 800 -19.98 -12.36 -9.20
C VAL A 800 -19.22 -13.66 -9.44
N THR A 801 -18.53 -13.80 -10.58
CA THR A 801 -17.69 -14.98 -10.87
C THR A 801 -16.44 -15.03 -9.98
N ALA A 802 -15.77 -16.18 -9.94
CA ALA A 802 -14.44 -16.32 -9.33
C ALA A 802 -13.38 -15.40 -9.95
N THR A 803 -13.56 -14.97 -11.20
CA THR A 803 -12.70 -13.99 -11.89
C THR A 803 -13.04 -12.52 -11.57
N ASN A 804 -13.98 -12.27 -10.65
CA ASN A 804 -14.50 -10.94 -10.33
C ASN A 804 -15.04 -10.20 -11.57
N GLN A 805 -15.97 -10.87 -12.27
CA GLN A 805 -16.73 -10.39 -13.43
C GLN A 805 -18.22 -10.75 -13.26
N PHE A 806 -19.11 -10.17 -14.07
CA PHE A 806 -20.55 -10.46 -14.01
C PHE A 806 -21.04 -11.19 -15.27
N LYS A 807 -21.72 -12.33 -15.09
CA LYS A 807 -22.34 -13.08 -16.19
C LYS A 807 -23.68 -12.48 -16.57
N VAL A 808 -23.86 -12.07 -17.83
CA VAL A 808 -25.16 -11.66 -18.38
C VAL A 808 -26.13 -12.84 -18.36
N HIS A 809 -27.41 -12.57 -18.08
CA HIS A 809 -28.50 -13.57 -18.04
C HIS A 809 -29.63 -13.23 -19.01
N GLY A 810 -29.86 -11.95 -19.28
CA GLY A 810 -30.87 -11.52 -20.24
C GLY A 810 -30.62 -10.13 -20.77
N GLN A 811 -31.08 -9.92 -22.00
CA GLN A 811 -31.18 -8.64 -22.67
C GLN A 811 -32.67 -8.36 -22.94
N LEU A 812 -33.09 -7.12 -22.81
CA LEU A 812 -34.46 -6.66 -23.11
C LEU A 812 -34.34 -5.45 -24.05
N PRO A 813 -34.78 -5.54 -25.32
CA PRO A 813 -34.85 -4.38 -26.20
C PRO A 813 -35.75 -3.28 -25.62
N LEU A 814 -35.36 -2.01 -25.79
CA LEU A 814 -36.19 -0.88 -25.37
C LEU A 814 -37.35 -0.59 -26.33
N HIS A 815 -37.24 -1.03 -27.59
CA HIS A 815 -38.35 -0.95 -28.54
C HIS A 815 -39.54 -1.80 -28.05
N GLY A 816 -40.71 -1.16 -27.90
CA GLY A 816 -41.90 -1.81 -27.33
C GLY A 816 -41.81 -2.08 -25.82
N MET A 817 -40.85 -1.49 -25.10
CA MET A 817 -40.80 -1.58 -23.64
C MET A 817 -41.77 -0.56 -22.98
N ILE A 818 -42.42 -0.99 -21.90
CA ILE A 818 -43.28 -0.18 -21.03
C ILE A 818 -42.83 -0.40 -19.58
N VAL A 819 -42.85 0.66 -18.76
CA VAL A 819 -42.39 0.65 -17.37
C VAL A 819 -43.45 1.28 -16.46
N GLU A 820 -43.94 0.54 -15.47
CA GLU A 820 -45.06 0.95 -14.60
C GLU A 820 -44.71 0.78 -13.10
N GLU A 821 -45.12 1.71 -12.24
CA GLU A 821 -44.96 1.59 -10.79
C GLU A 821 -45.98 0.60 -10.20
N SER A 822 -45.50 -0.48 -9.58
CA SER A 822 -46.33 -1.63 -9.16
C SER A 822 -46.27 -1.92 -7.66
N GLU A 823 -45.91 -0.94 -6.81
CA GLU A 823 -45.80 -1.10 -5.33
C GLU A 823 -47.05 -1.77 -4.72
N ASN A 824 -48.24 -1.41 -5.20
CA ASN A 824 -49.53 -1.92 -4.72
C ASN A 824 -49.85 -3.36 -5.18
N GLU A 825 -49.37 -3.78 -6.34
CA GLU A 825 -49.74 -5.06 -6.97
C GLU A 825 -48.98 -6.24 -6.36
N TRP A 826 -47.68 -6.05 -6.15
CA TRP A 826 -46.79 -7.10 -5.64
C TRP A 826 -46.57 -7.03 -4.13
N SER A 827 -47.09 -5.99 -3.45
CA SER A 827 -46.83 -5.70 -2.03
C SER A 827 -45.34 -5.61 -1.69
N VAL A 828 -44.51 -5.20 -2.66
CA VAL A 828 -43.07 -4.99 -2.50
C VAL A 828 -42.79 -3.49 -2.52
N PRO A 829 -42.10 -2.92 -1.52
CA PRO A 829 -41.75 -1.51 -1.53
C PRO A 829 -40.76 -1.21 -2.65
N HIS A 830 -40.98 -0.09 -3.32
CA HIS A 830 -40.12 0.50 -4.35
C HIS A 830 -39.92 -0.42 -5.57
N CYS A 831 -40.98 -1.15 -5.95
CA CYS A 831 -41.00 -2.00 -7.14
C CYS A 831 -41.76 -1.41 -8.32
N PHE A 832 -41.26 -1.74 -9.51
CA PHE A 832 -41.83 -1.40 -10.80
C PHE A 832 -41.75 -2.61 -11.74
N THR A 833 -42.70 -2.69 -12.65
CA THR A 833 -42.77 -3.76 -13.65
C THR A 833 -42.25 -3.25 -14.99
N ILE A 834 -41.35 -4.02 -15.59
CA ILE A 834 -40.81 -3.77 -16.92
C ILE A 834 -41.42 -4.81 -17.86
N TYR A 835 -42.30 -4.35 -18.74
CA TYR A 835 -42.87 -5.12 -19.83
C TYR A 835 -41.99 -4.90 -21.06
N SER A 836 -41.43 -5.96 -21.64
CA SER A 836 -40.73 -5.92 -22.94
C SER A 836 -41.34 -7.00 -23.83
N ALA A 837 -41.33 -6.79 -25.15
CA ALA A 837 -42.03 -7.63 -26.14
C ALA A 837 -41.70 -9.14 -26.07
N GLN A 838 -40.61 -9.53 -25.41
CA GLN A 838 -40.21 -10.92 -25.22
C GLN A 838 -40.40 -11.43 -23.77
N ARG A 839 -40.38 -10.56 -22.76
CA ARG A 839 -40.34 -10.91 -21.33
C ARG A 839 -40.83 -9.77 -20.43
N THR A 840 -41.66 -10.09 -19.45
CA THR A 840 -41.96 -9.20 -18.31
C THR A 840 -41.06 -9.51 -17.11
N ILE A 841 -40.53 -8.50 -16.43
CA ILE A 841 -39.82 -8.66 -15.16
C ILE A 841 -40.28 -7.61 -14.14
N VAL A 842 -40.45 -8.03 -12.88
CA VAL A 842 -40.68 -7.13 -11.75
C VAL A 842 -39.36 -6.90 -11.02
N VAL A 843 -39.03 -5.64 -10.74
CA VAL A 843 -37.78 -5.23 -10.10
C VAL A 843 -38.04 -4.24 -8.96
N ALA A 844 -37.25 -4.32 -7.89
CA ALA A 844 -37.33 -3.42 -6.75
C ALA A 844 -36.00 -2.68 -6.52
N ALA A 845 -36.10 -1.39 -6.20
CA ALA A 845 -34.96 -0.53 -5.89
C ALA A 845 -34.63 -0.52 -4.39
N SER A 846 -33.45 -0.01 -4.04
CA SER A 846 -33.03 0.14 -2.64
C SER A 846 -33.69 1.32 -1.90
N SER A 847 -34.33 2.23 -2.63
CA SER A 847 -35.09 3.38 -2.12
C SER A 847 -36.00 3.95 -3.20
N LYS A 848 -37.03 4.73 -2.82
CA LYS A 848 -37.88 5.46 -3.76
C LYS A 848 -37.10 6.45 -4.66
N VAL A 849 -35.96 6.98 -4.19
CA VAL A 849 -35.08 7.86 -4.99
C VAL A 849 -34.37 7.08 -6.09
N GLU A 850 -33.83 5.89 -5.78
CA GLU A 850 -33.23 5.03 -6.81
C GLU A 850 -34.32 4.50 -7.77
N MET A 851 -35.53 4.19 -7.29
CA MET A 851 -36.66 3.82 -8.15
C MET A 851 -36.95 4.91 -9.19
N GLY A 852 -37.15 6.15 -8.73
CA GLY A 852 -37.42 7.30 -9.60
C GLY A 852 -36.32 7.52 -10.65
N LYS A 853 -35.04 7.40 -10.27
CA LYS A 853 -33.91 7.51 -11.21
C LYS A 853 -33.90 6.43 -12.29
N TRP A 854 -34.25 5.18 -11.95
CA TRP A 854 -34.32 4.11 -12.94
C TRP A 854 -35.50 4.30 -13.90
N ILE A 855 -36.68 4.71 -13.40
CA ILE A 855 -37.87 4.96 -14.22
C ILE A 855 -37.68 6.19 -15.12
N GLU A 856 -37.09 7.28 -14.60
CA GLU A 856 -36.74 8.48 -15.37
C GLU A 856 -35.84 8.16 -16.56
N ASP A 857 -34.68 7.53 -16.30
CA ASP A 857 -33.71 7.19 -17.34
C ASP A 857 -34.24 6.10 -18.31
N LEU A 858 -35.03 5.11 -17.83
CA LEU A 858 -35.66 4.09 -18.69
C LEU A 858 -36.65 4.72 -19.67
N ASN A 859 -37.59 5.53 -19.19
CA ASN A 859 -38.59 6.17 -20.05
C ASN A 859 -37.94 7.14 -21.05
N MET A 860 -36.92 7.88 -20.62
CA MET A 860 -36.13 8.73 -21.51
C MET A 860 -35.43 7.92 -22.62
N ALA A 861 -34.81 6.79 -22.27
CA ALA A 861 -34.15 5.91 -23.25
C ALA A 861 -35.16 5.28 -24.24
N ILE A 862 -36.30 4.81 -23.75
CA ILE A 862 -37.40 4.24 -24.54
C ILE A 862 -37.94 5.27 -25.54
N ASP A 863 -38.15 6.52 -25.12
CA ASP A 863 -38.66 7.59 -26.01
C ASP A 863 -37.63 8.09 -27.02
N LEU A 864 -36.32 8.00 -26.72
CA LEU A 864 -35.26 8.23 -27.70
C LEU A 864 -35.16 7.07 -28.71
N ALA A 865 -35.32 5.83 -28.26
CA ALA A 865 -35.32 4.63 -29.12
C ALA A 865 -36.51 4.55 -30.08
N LYS A 866 -37.64 5.20 -29.77
CA LYS A 866 -38.75 5.43 -30.73
C LYS A 866 -38.33 6.43 -31.81
N LYS A 867 -37.86 7.62 -31.40
CA LYS A 867 -37.54 8.75 -32.30
C LYS A 867 -36.37 8.49 -33.25
N SER A 868 -35.46 7.57 -32.91
CA SER A 868 -34.38 7.16 -33.82
C SER A 868 -34.88 6.38 -35.04
N GLN A 869 -36.00 5.65 -34.91
CA GLN A 869 -36.62 4.89 -36.00
C GLN A 869 -37.52 5.75 -36.92
N GLU A 870 -38.01 6.89 -36.44
CA GLU A 870 -38.81 7.85 -37.24
C GLU A 870 -37.98 8.59 -38.31
N LYS A 871 -36.64 8.42 -38.31
CA LYS A 871 -35.77 8.84 -39.41
C LYS A 871 -35.55 7.68 -40.40
N PRO A 872 -36.06 7.75 -41.63
CA PRO A 872 -35.88 6.67 -42.61
C PRO A 872 -34.43 6.63 -43.14
N SER A 873 -33.60 5.76 -42.56
CA SER A 873 -32.29 5.42 -43.11
C SER A 873 -32.45 4.46 -44.30
N VAL A 874 -32.20 4.99 -45.50
CA VAL A 874 -32.39 4.31 -46.79
C VAL A 874 -31.23 3.33 -47.08
N PHE A 875 -31.55 2.03 -47.22
CA PHE A 875 -30.66 0.89 -47.53
C PHE A 875 -29.56 0.59 -46.48
N LEU A 876 -29.04 -0.64 -46.31
CA LEU A 876 -29.12 -1.87 -47.11
C LEU A 876 -29.54 -3.12 -46.29
N ASP A 877 -30.41 -3.92 -46.93
CA ASP A 877 -30.47 -5.39 -47.02
C ASP A 877 -30.58 -6.31 -45.77
N SER A 878 -31.15 -7.50 -46.02
CA SER A 878 -31.50 -8.53 -45.03
C SER A 878 -31.00 -9.90 -45.48
N GLY A 879 -30.26 -10.62 -44.63
CA GLY A 879 -29.68 -11.92 -45.02
C GLY A 879 -29.30 -12.84 -43.87
N LEU A 880 -30.11 -13.89 -43.71
CA LEU A 880 -29.81 -15.15 -42.99
C LEU A 880 -29.62 -15.02 -41.45
N THR A 881 -30.26 -15.82 -40.59
CA THR A 881 -30.87 -17.14 -40.81
C THR A 881 -32.25 -17.28 -40.15
N ASP A 882 -33.21 -17.84 -40.89
CA ASP A 882 -34.36 -18.55 -40.32
C ASP A 882 -33.98 -20.01 -40.07
N HIS A 883 -34.50 -20.59 -38.98
CA HIS A 883 -35.17 -21.91 -38.95
C HIS A 883 -35.35 -22.39 -37.50
N SER A 884 -36.56 -22.19 -36.95
CA SER A 884 -37.41 -23.24 -36.33
C SER A 884 -38.43 -22.68 -35.34
N ASN A 885 -39.52 -22.09 -35.87
CA ASN A 885 -40.72 -21.86 -35.08
C ASN A 885 -41.40 -23.19 -34.70
N ARG A 886 -41.80 -23.35 -33.43
CA ARG A 886 -43.00 -24.13 -33.11
C ARG A 886 -43.76 -23.48 -31.95
N SER A 887 -44.99 -23.09 -32.23
CA SER A 887 -45.90 -22.45 -31.27
C SER A 887 -46.41 -23.42 -30.21
N SER A 888 -46.60 -22.91 -28.98
CA SER A 888 -47.79 -23.16 -28.18
C SER A 888 -48.00 -22.01 -27.20
N ASP A 889 -49.22 -21.47 -27.14
CA ASP A 889 -49.62 -20.57 -26.05
C ASP A 889 -49.86 -21.37 -24.77
N GLU A 890 -48.93 -21.30 -23.81
CA GLU A 890 -49.25 -21.57 -22.41
C GLU A 890 -48.23 -20.92 -21.46
N VAL A 891 -48.62 -20.68 -20.21
CA VAL A 891 -47.79 -19.98 -19.20
C VAL A 891 -46.69 -20.90 -18.68
N SER A 892 -45.65 -21.09 -19.49
CA SER A 892 -44.52 -21.98 -19.20
C SER A 892 -43.69 -21.46 -18.03
N LEU A 893 -43.97 -22.03 -16.85
CA LEU A 893 -43.23 -21.80 -15.61
C LEU A 893 -41.83 -22.46 -15.65
N GLU A 894 -40.92 -21.98 -16.51
CA GLU A 894 -39.58 -22.56 -16.69
C GLU A 894 -38.88 -22.93 -15.37
N GLN A 895 -38.29 -24.12 -15.37
CA GLN A 895 -37.76 -24.81 -14.21
C GLN A 895 -36.27 -24.46 -14.07
N GLU A 896 -35.93 -23.65 -13.07
CA GLU A 896 -34.52 -23.35 -12.76
C GLU A 896 -33.78 -24.66 -12.41
N SER A 897 -32.79 -25.04 -13.22
CA SER A 897 -31.97 -26.24 -13.03
C SER A 897 -31.32 -26.26 -11.64
N GLU A 898 -31.40 -27.39 -10.93
CA GLU A 898 -30.98 -27.47 -9.52
C GLU A 898 -29.46 -27.58 -9.29
N ASP A 899 -28.67 -27.77 -10.35
CA ASP A 899 -27.22 -28.08 -10.30
C ASP A 899 -26.27 -26.91 -9.95
N ASP A 900 -26.79 -25.79 -9.43
CA ASP A 900 -25.97 -24.66 -8.92
C ASP A 900 -25.76 -24.72 -7.38
N MET A 901 -26.18 -25.82 -6.74
CA MET A 901 -26.25 -26.00 -5.28
C MET A 901 -24.88 -26.27 -4.58
N SER A 902 -23.75 -26.02 -5.26
CA SER A 902 -22.39 -26.26 -4.74
C SER A 902 -21.53 -24.98 -4.59
N SER A 903 -21.87 -23.88 -5.28
CA SER A 903 -21.02 -22.67 -5.37
C SER A 903 -21.16 -21.71 -4.17
N SER A 904 -22.24 -21.82 -3.40
CA SER A 904 -22.72 -20.76 -2.50
C SER A 904 -22.34 -20.90 -1.02
N ARG A 905 -21.08 -21.21 -0.67
CA ARG A 905 -20.62 -21.06 0.74
C ARG A 905 -19.13 -20.83 1.04
N THR A 906 -18.19 -21.05 0.12
CA THR A 906 -16.74 -20.91 0.38
C THR A 906 -15.99 -20.26 -0.78
N SER A 907 -15.97 -18.93 -0.84
CA SER A 907 -15.25 -18.16 -1.87
C SER A 907 -14.78 -16.78 -1.39
N LEU A 908 -14.32 -16.70 -0.13
CA LEU A 908 -13.66 -15.50 0.43
C LEU A 908 -12.17 -15.72 0.77
N ASP A 909 -11.56 -16.76 0.18
CA ASP A 909 -10.10 -16.87 0.12
C ASP A 909 -9.53 -15.81 -0.82
N LYS A 910 -8.66 -14.99 -0.27
CA LYS A 910 -8.14 -13.80 -0.95
C LYS A 910 -6.90 -14.11 -1.79
N GLN A 911 -7.10 -14.52 -3.03
CA GLN A 911 -6.17 -14.09 -4.07
C GLN A 911 -6.35 -12.59 -4.28
N THR A 912 -5.42 -11.77 -3.76
CA THR A 912 -5.40 -10.33 -4.00
C THR A 912 -4.84 -10.03 -5.40
N HIS A 913 -5.61 -10.38 -6.43
CA HIS A 913 -5.41 -9.79 -7.76
C HIS A 913 -5.68 -8.30 -7.67
N HIS A 914 -4.70 -7.48 -8.06
CA HIS A 914 -4.68 -6.03 -7.83
C HIS A 914 -5.60 -5.21 -8.76
N ARG A 915 -6.72 -5.79 -9.24
CA ARG A 915 -7.68 -5.03 -10.03
C ARG A 915 -8.39 -4.04 -9.10
N ALA A 916 -8.35 -2.75 -9.44
CA ALA A 916 -9.11 -1.74 -8.72
C ALA A 916 -10.62 -2.07 -8.83
N ASN A 917 -11.35 -2.01 -7.72
CA ASN A 917 -12.81 -2.22 -7.72
C ASN A 917 -13.47 -1.12 -8.55
N THR A 918 -13.89 -1.43 -9.77
CA THR A 918 -14.57 -0.49 -10.68
C THR A 918 -15.91 -0.03 -10.10
N THR A 919 -16.45 1.06 -10.64
CA THR A 919 -17.70 1.69 -10.18
C THR A 919 -18.86 0.67 -10.11
N MET A 920 -18.95 -0.24 -11.09
CA MET A 920 -19.83 -1.42 -11.11
C MET A 920 -19.79 -2.24 -9.81
N HIS A 921 -18.60 -2.55 -9.29
CA HIS A 921 -18.42 -3.35 -8.08
C HIS A 921 -18.83 -2.57 -6.81
N VAL A 922 -18.65 -1.25 -6.81
CA VAL A 922 -19.13 -0.38 -5.73
C VAL A 922 -20.66 -0.30 -5.74
N CYS A 923 -21.27 -0.18 -6.93
CA CYS A 923 -22.73 -0.23 -7.12
C CYS A 923 -23.33 -1.55 -6.60
N TRP A 924 -22.74 -2.69 -6.97
CA TRP A 924 -23.12 -4.02 -6.47
C TRP A 924 -23.04 -4.12 -4.93
N HIS A 925 -21.93 -3.71 -4.32
CA HIS A 925 -21.75 -3.82 -2.86
C HIS A 925 -22.50 -2.77 -2.03
N ARG A 926 -23.11 -1.75 -2.66
CA ARG A 926 -23.82 -0.66 -1.97
C ARG A 926 -25.30 -0.50 -2.36
N ASN A 927 -25.81 -1.33 -3.28
CA ASN A 927 -27.19 -1.30 -3.77
C ASN A 927 -27.59 0.08 -4.33
N THR A 928 -26.75 0.62 -5.21
CA THR A 928 -26.91 1.94 -5.83
C THR A 928 -26.66 1.85 -7.34
N SER A 929 -27.01 2.91 -8.06
CA SER A 929 -26.71 3.10 -9.48
C SER A 929 -25.88 4.36 -9.75
N VAL A 930 -25.28 4.42 -10.93
CA VAL A 930 -24.50 5.53 -11.49
C VAL A 930 -24.84 5.65 -12.97
N SER A 931 -25.22 6.85 -13.41
CA SER A 931 -25.49 7.18 -14.81
C SER A 931 -24.27 7.78 -15.51
N MET A 932 -24.34 7.88 -16.83
CA MET A 932 -23.39 8.66 -17.63
C MET A 932 -23.35 10.12 -17.16
N SER A 933 -24.51 10.71 -16.80
CA SER A 933 -24.56 12.07 -16.25
C SER A 933 -23.85 12.20 -14.88
N ASP A 934 -23.92 11.17 -14.04
CA ASP A 934 -23.17 11.13 -12.77
C ASP A 934 -21.65 11.01 -13.04
N HIS A 935 -21.24 10.25 -14.07
CA HIS A 935 -19.83 10.12 -14.49
C HIS A 935 -19.26 11.47 -14.97
N SER A 936 -19.93 12.18 -15.88
CA SER A 936 -19.47 13.50 -16.36
C SER A 936 -19.44 14.52 -15.22
N LEU A 937 -20.43 14.53 -14.31
CA LEU A 937 -20.42 15.40 -13.12
C LEU A 937 -19.25 15.09 -12.17
N ALA A 938 -18.83 13.83 -12.05
CA ALA A 938 -17.65 13.43 -11.29
C ALA A 938 -16.32 13.78 -12.01
N VAL A 939 -16.34 13.97 -13.33
CA VAL A 939 -15.21 14.49 -14.11
C VAL A 939 -15.04 15.99 -13.93
N GLU A 940 -16.13 16.77 -14.02
CA GLU A 940 -16.15 18.22 -13.77
C GLU A 940 -15.70 18.59 -12.33
N ASN A 941 -15.93 17.68 -11.39
CA ASN A 941 -15.61 17.86 -9.98
C ASN A 941 -14.30 17.18 -9.53
N GLN A 942 -13.42 16.76 -10.45
CA GLN A 942 -12.07 16.29 -10.07
C GLN A 942 -11.34 17.35 -9.22
N LEU A 943 -10.71 16.94 -8.11
CA LEU A 943 -10.04 17.87 -7.19
C LEU A 943 -8.81 17.23 -6.53
N SER A 944 -7.71 17.98 -6.40
CA SER A 944 -6.51 17.53 -5.71
C SER A 944 -6.01 18.57 -4.71
N GLY A 945 -5.42 18.13 -3.60
CA GLY A 945 -4.85 19.02 -2.60
C GLY A 945 -4.40 18.33 -1.32
N TYR A 946 -3.83 19.09 -0.39
CA TYR A 946 -3.49 18.58 0.94
C TYR A 946 -4.70 18.66 1.88
N LEU A 947 -4.99 17.56 2.58
CA LEU A 947 -5.96 17.50 3.67
C LEU A 947 -5.32 16.85 4.92
N LEU A 948 -5.83 17.20 6.09
CA LEU A 948 -5.54 16.52 7.35
C LEU A 948 -6.66 15.51 7.63
N ARG A 949 -6.36 14.21 7.70
CA ARG A 949 -7.33 13.13 7.96
C ARG A 949 -7.26 12.63 9.40
N LYS A 950 -8.41 12.38 10.04
CA LYS A 950 -8.55 11.74 11.36
C LYS A 950 -9.68 10.70 11.32
N PHE A 951 -9.47 9.52 11.91
CA PHE A 951 -10.54 8.53 12.12
C PHE A 951 -11.22 8.79 13.47
N LYS A 952 -12.52 8.51 13.61
CA LYS A 952 -13.28 8.73 14.86
C LYS A 952 -12.61 8.17 16.13
N ASN A 953 -11.96 7.00 16.02
CA ASN A 953 -11.32 6.30 17.14
C ASN A 953 -9.78 6.49 17.23
N SER A 954 -9.22 7.48 16.51
CA SER A 954 -7.78 7.78 16.44
C SER A 954 -7.44 9.15 17.04
N ASN A 955 -6.28 9.27 17.69
CA ASN A 955 -5.95 10.46 18.47
C ASN A 955 -5.45 11.62 17.58
N GLY A 956 -4.49 11.37 16.70
CA GLY A 956 -3.86 12.39 15.84
C GLY A 956 -4.58 12.69 14.52
N TRP A 957 -4.15 13.77 13.87
CA TRP A 957 -4.46 14.11 12.48
C TRP A 957 -3.28 13.75 11.57
N GLN A 958 -3.54 13.20 10.40
CA GLN A 958 -2.53 12.80 9.41
C GLN A 958 -2.62 13.71 8.18
N LYS A 959 -1.60 14.51 7.89
CA LYS A 959 -1.53 15.27 6.63
C LYS A 959 -1.27 14.29 5.48
N LEU A 960 -2.07 14.39 4.43
CA LEU A 960 -2.01 13.56 3.22
C LEU A 960 -2.24 14.45 2.00
N TRP A 961 -1.62 14.08 0.88
CA TRP A 961 -2.10 14.53 -0.42
C TRP A 961 -3.30 13.67 -0.80
N VAL A 962 -4.37 14.30 -1.28
CA VAL A 962 -5.63 13.65 -1.61
C VAL A 962 -6.01 14.04 -3.03
N VAL A 963 -6.32 13.03 -3.83
CA VAL A 963 -6.87 13.16 -5.19
C VAL A 963 -8.29 12.61 -5.17
N PHE A 964 -9.23 13.38 -5.71
CA PHE A 964 -10.62 12.99 -5.91
C PHE A 964 -10.90 12.87 -7.41
N THR A 965 -11.26 11.67 -7.85
CA THR A 965 -11.59 11.33 -9.24
C THR A 965 -12.38 10.02 -9.26
N ASN A 966 -13.24 9.80 -10.26
CA ASN A 966 -14.07 8.60 -10.43
C ASN A 966 -14.74 8.12 -9.12
N PHE A 967 -15.51 9.01 -8.49
CA PHE A 967 -16.24 8.78 -7.23
C PHE A 967 -15.36 8.29 -6.04
N CYS A 968 -14.05 8.55 -6.05
CA CYS A 968 -13.11 7.94 -5.10
C CYS A 968 -12.06 8.93 -4.59
N LEU A 969 -11.73 8.86 -3.30
CA LEU A 969 -10.56 9.54 -2.73
C LEU A 969 -9.35 8.60 -2.74
N PHE A 970 -8.28 9.03 -3.40
CA PHE A 970 -6.97 8.38 -3.40
C PHE A 970 -6.02 9.15 -2.48
N PHE A 971 -5.32 8.45 -1.59
CA PHE A 971 -4.47 9.05 -0.56
C PHE A 971 -3.00 8.79 -0.84
N TYR A 972 -2.19 9.84 -0.88
CA TYR A 972 -0.74 9.80 -1.08
C TYR A 972 -0.05 10.45 0.13
N LYS A 973 1.22 10.11 0.40
CA LYS A 973 2.03 10.71 1.48
C LYS A 973 2.40 12.15 1.10
N THR A 974 2.79 12.36 -0.16
CA THR A 974 3.12 13.67 -0.75
C THR A 974 2.48 13.81 -2.13
N HIS A 975 2.60 14.99 -2.75
CA HIS A 975 2.20 15.20 -4.15
C HIS A 975 3.25 14.72 -5.19
N GLN A 976 4.37 14.15 -4.74
CA GLN A 976 5.44 13.63 -5.60
C GLN A 976 5.34 12.10 -5.78
N ASP A 977 4.64 11.41 -4.88
CA ASP A 977 4.40 9.97 -4.89
C ASP A 977 3.71 9.50 -6.19
N ASP A 978 4.25 8.49 -6.86
CA ASP A 978 3.69 7.96 -8.14
C ASP A 978 2.44 7.10 -7.97
N PHE A 979 2.16 6.59 -6.77
CA PHE A 979 1.04 5.67 -6.52
C PHE A 979 0.38 5.90 -5.15
N PRO A 980 -0.95 5.67 -5.04
CA PRO A 980 -1.67 5.90 -3.79
C PRO A 980 -1.37 4.83 -2.73
N LEU A 981 -1.30 5.28 -1.47
CA LEU A 981 -1.22 4.44 -0.27
C LEU A 981 -2.50 3.64 -0.02
N ALA A 982 -3.65 4.23 -0.36
CA ALA A 982 -4.98 3.68 -0.16
C ALA A 982 -6.02 4.45 -1.00
N SER A 983 -7.19 3.85 -1.21
CA SER A 983 -8.36 4.47 -1.85
C SER A 983 -9.62 4.34 -0.99
N LEU A 984 -10.61 5.20 -1.23
CA LEU A 984 -11.90 5.23 -0.54
C LEU A 984 -13.02 5.63 -1.51
N PRO A 985 -13.76 4.66 -2.10
CA PRO A 985 -14.91 4.96 -2.95
C PRO A 985 -16.06 5.58 -2.14
N LEU A 986 -16.68 6.63 -2.67
CA LEU A 986 -17.57 7.55 -1.96
C LEU A 986 -19.07 7.34 -2.20
N LEU A 987 -19.50 6.58 -3.21
CA LEU A 987 -20.93 6.36 -3.51
C LEU A 987 -21.73 5.96 -2.27
N GLY A 988 -22.71 6.79 -1.86
CA GLY A 988 -23.54 6.57 -0.67
C GLY A 988 -22.92 7.00 0.66
N TYR A 989 -21.74 7.63 0.69
CA TYR A 989 -21.25 8.32 1.87
C TYR A 989 -22.06 9.61 2.10
N THR A 990 -22.40 9.87 3.36
CA THR A 990 -22.94 11.17 3.78
C THR A 990 -21.79 12.16 4.04
N VAL A 991 -22.01 13.44 3.69
CA VAL A 991 -21.04 14.53 3.82
C VAL A 991 -21.65 15.62 4.70
N SER A 992 -21.16 15.74 5.93
CA SER A 992 -21.63 16.72 6.92
C SER A 992 -20.48 17.49 7.56
N THR A 993 -20.79 18.43 8.43
CA THR A 993 -19.86 18.87 9.49
C THR A 993 -19.80 17.81 10.61
N PRO A 994 -18.79 17.85 11.50
CA PRO A 994 -18.83 17.11 12.77
C PRO A 994 -20.00 17.57 13.65
N ASP A 995 -20.53 16.65 14.45
CA ASP A 995 -21.52 16.95 15.49
C ASP A 995 -20.80 17.14 16.85
N GLU A 996 -21.46 17.74 17.86
CA GLU A 996 -20.88 17.90 19.20
C GLU A 996 -20.37 16.56 19.78
N GLY A 997 -21.14 15.49 19.56
CA GLY A 997 -20.81 14.12 19.98
C GLY A 997 -19.65 13.44 19.22
N ASP A 998 -19.01 14.13 18.26
CA ASP A 998 -17.76 13.69 17.64
C ASP A 998 -16.51 14.26 18.33
N GLY A 999 -16.64 15.29 19.18
CA GLY A 999 -15.53 15.87 19.93
C GLY A 999 -14.46 16.57 19.06
N ILE A 1000 -14.88 17.20 17.96
CA ILE A 1000 -13.99 17.90 17.02
C ILE A 1000 -14.23 19.41 17.06
N HIS A 1001 -13.37 20.13 17.77
CA HIS A 1001 -13.43 21.60 17.92
C HIS A 1001 -12.44 22.34 17.00
N LYS A 1002 -12.09 21.77 15.84
CA LYS A 1002 -11.22 22.43 14.84
C LYS A 1002 -12.05 22.99 13.68
N GLU A 1003 -11.76 24.21 13.27
CA GLU A 1003 -12.32 24.85 12.09
C GLU A 1003 -11.99 24.08 10.80
N TYR A 1004 -12.83 24.28 9.77
CA TYR A 1004 -12.65 23.77 8.40
C TYR A 1004 -12.62 22.23 8.31
N VAL A 1005 -13.35 21.55 9.20
CA VAL A 1005 -13.50 20.09 9.23
C VAL A 1005 -14.82 19.66 8.60
N PHE A 1006 -14.76 18.71 7.67
CA PHE A 1006 -15.89 17.92 7.21
C PHE A 1006 -15.81 16.45 7.66
N LYS A 1007 -16.95 15.79 7.70
CA LYS A 1007 -17.20 14.43 8.17
C LYS A 1007 -17.75 13.60 7.00
N LEU A 1008 -17.11 12.47 6.72
CA LEU A 1008 -17.58 11.46 5.78
C LEU A 1008 -18.02 10.22 6.54
N GLN A 1009 -19.28 9.82 6.40
CA GLN A 1009 -19.85 8.67 7.11
C GLN A 1009 -20.58 7.70 6.19
N PHE A 1010 -20.31 6.40 6.35
CA PHE A 1010 -21.03 5.30 5.71
C PHE A 1010 -21.12 4.10 6.67
N LYS A 1011 -22.35 3.76 7.10
CA LYS A 1011 -22.61 2.74 8.12
C LYS A 1011 -21.77 3.04 9.39
N SER A 1012 -20.94 2.12 9.87
CA SER A 1012 -20.05 2.34 11.02
C SER A 1012 -18.69 2.99 10.66
N HIS A 1013 -18.40 3.25 9.39
CA HIS A 1013 -17.18 3.95 8.96
C HIS A 1013 -17.36 5.47 9.06
N VAL A 1014 -16.50 6.14 9.84
CA VAL A 1014 -16.51 7.61 10.02
C VAL A 1014 -15.09 8.17 9.90
N TYR A 1015 -14.93 9.12 8.99
CA TYR A 1015 -13.69 9.84 8.71
C TYR A 1015 -13.90 11.35 8.87
N PHE A 1016 -12.91 12.06 9.38
CA PHE A 1016 -12.86 13.51 9.46
C PHE A 1016 -11.71 14.03 8.61
N PHE A 1017 -11.96 15.12 7.89
CA PHE A 1017 -11.00 15.77 7.00
C PHE A 1017 -11.00 17.27 7.29
N ARG A 1018 -9.83 17.85 7.56
CA ARG A 1018 -9.64 19.29 7.75
C ARG A 1018 -8.91 19.89 6.54
N ALA A 1019 -9.47 20.96 5.99
CA ALA A 1019 -8.84 21.78 4.96
C ALA A 1019 -7.91 22.86 5.56
N GLU A 1020 -7.19 23.58 4.69
CA GLU A 1020 -6.31 24.68 5.09
C GLU A 1020 -7.00 26.06 5.18
N SER A 1021 -8.20 26.20 4.63
CA SER A 1021 -8.97 27.45 4.61
C SER A 1021 -10.46 27.20 4.42
N GLU A 1022 -11.27 28.23 4.65
CA GLU A 1022 -12.71 28.23 4.41
C GLU A 1022 -13.07 27.86 2.96
N TYR A 1023 -12.54 28.58 1.97
CA TYR A 1023 -12.79 28.28 0.56
C TYR A 1023 -12.43 26.83 0.19
N THR A 1024 -11.27 26.35 0.66
CA THR A 1024 -10.85 24.98 0.37
C THR A 1024 -11.74 23.96 1.08
N PHE A 1025 -12.26 24.26 2.27
CA PHE A 1025 -13.28 23.44 2.95
C PHE A 1025 -14.61 23.41 2.19
N GLU A 1026 -15.14 24.56 1.77
CA GLU A 1026 -16.35 24.65 0.93
C GLU A 1026 -16.19 23.83 -0.34
N ARG A 1027 -15.09 24.03 -1.08
CA ARG A 1027 -14.79 23.38 -2.36
C ARG A 1027 -14.63 21.86 -2.21
N TRP A 1028 -13.97 21.37 -1.15
CA TRP A 1028 -13.91 19.92 -0.88
C TRP A 1028 -15.28 19.33 -0.51
N MET A 1029 -16.13 20.06 0.23
CA MET A 1029 -17.49 19.60 0.51
C MET A 1029 -18.39 19.62 -0.73
N GLU A 1030 -18.25 20.61 -1.61
CA GLU A 1030 -18.96 20.73 -2.89
C GLU A 1030 -18.71 19.50 -3.78
N VAL A 1031 -17.44 19.22 -4.12
CA VAL A 1031 -17.09 18.13 -5.05
C VAL A 1031 -17.39 16.74 -4.49
N ILE A 1032 -17.25 16.54 -3.17
CA ILE A 1032 -17.58 15.26 -2.56
C ILE A 1032 -19.10 15.08 -2.47
N LYS A 1033 -19.89 16.14 -2.20
CA LYS A 1033 -21.36 16.04 -2.16
C LYS A 1033 -21.95 15.65 -3.51
N SER A 1034 -21.49 16.24 -4.61
CA SER A 1034 -22.02 15.95 -5.96
C SER A 1034 -21.83 14.50 -6.40
N ALA A 1035 -20.80 13.81 -5.87
CA ALA A 1035 -20.49 12.42 -6.22
C ALA A 1035 -20.83 11.38 -5.13
N ALA A 1036 -20.94 11.77 -3.86
CA ALA A 1036 -21.24 10.85 -2.76
C ALA A 1036 -22.75 10.73 -2.49
N SER A 1037 -23.53 11.80 -2.72
CA SER A 1037 -24.93 11.87 -2.32
C SER A 1037 -25.92 11.71 -3.48
N THR A 1038 -26.79 10.70 -3.37
CA THR A 1038 -27.80 10.34 -4.38
C THR A 1038 -28.79 11.46 -4.70
N THR A 1039 -28.95 12.42 -3.78
CA THR A 1039 -29.93 13.52 -3.76
C THR A 1039 -29.64 14.70 -4.70
N GLY A 1040 -28.48 14.74 -5.38
CA GLY A 1040 -28.02 15.91 -6.16
C GLY A 1040 -29.04 16.53 -7.13
N ARG A 1041 -29.82 15.71 -7.87
CA ARG A 1041 -30.84 16.23 -8.83
C ARG A 1041 -31.97 17.02 -8.16
N MET A 1042 -32.34 16.74 -6.90
CA MET A 1042 -33.53 17.35 -6.28
C MET A 1042 -33.34 18.78 -5.77
N SER A 1043 -32.10 19.21 -5.47
CA SER A 1043 -31.85 20.52 -4.85
C SER A 1043 -31.96 21.72 -5.81
N LEU A 1044 -32.16 21.48 -7.11
CA LEU A 1044 -32.34 22.52 -8.14
C LEU A 1044 -33.81 22.80 -8.47
N LEU A 1045 -34.76 22.03 -7.92
CA LEU A 1045 -36.19 22.28 -8.05
C LEU A 1045 -36.71 23.17 -6.91
N ILE A 1046 -36.29 24.43 -6.92
CA ILE A 1046 -37.05 25.50 -6.25
C ILE A 1046 -38.39 25.61 -7.01
N PRO A 1047 -39.56 25.52 -6.34
CA PRO A 1047 -40.83 25.73 -7.01
C PRO A 1047 -40.88 27.12 -7.66
N LYS A 1048 -41.22 27.19 -8.95
CA LYS A 1048 -41.60 28.48 -9.56
C LYS A 1048 -42.78 29.04 -8.76
N GLY A 1049 -42.68 30.29 -8.35
CA GLY A 1049 -43.59 30.89 -7.37
C GLY A 1049 -45.06 30.76 -7.77
N GLY A 1050 -45.89 30.35 -6.81
CA GLY A 1050 -47.34 30.56 -6.90
C GLY A 1050 -47.68 32.07 -6.89
N PRO A 1051 -48.88 32.45 -7.35
CA PRO A 1051 -49.27 33.85 -7.43
C PRO A 1051 -49.34 34.50 -6.04
N VAL A 1052 -48.96 35.78 -5.98
CA VAL A 1052 -49.11 36.60 -4.78
C VAL A 1052 -50.55 37.08 -4.70
N GLU A 1053 -51.34 36.48 -3.81
CA GLU A 1053 -52.59 37.11 -3.35
C GLU A 1053 -52.25 38.21 -2.34
N MET A 1054 -52.65 39.45 -2.63
CA MET A 1054 -52.65 40.52 -1.65
C MET A 1054 -53.88 40.38 -0.74
N ASN A 1055 -53.67 40.24 0.57
CA ASN A 1055 -54.50 40.79 1.66
C ASN A 1055 -53.89 40.35 3.01
N GLY A 1056 -53.81 41.19 4.06
CA GLY A 1056 -54.16 42.61 4.13
C GLY A 1056 -54.58 43.05 5.53
N LYS A 1057 -53.62 43.28 6.43
CA LYS A 1057 -53.72 44.12 7.65
C LYS A 1057 -52.37 44.27 8.33
#